data_AF-A0A6L8U1M0-F1
#
_entry.id   AF-A0A6L8U1M0-F1
#
_cell.length_a   1.000
_cell.length_b   1.000
_cell.length_c   1.000
_cell.angle_alpha   90.00
_cell.angle_beta   90.00
_cell.angle_gamma   90.00
#
_symmetry.space_group_name_H-M   'P 1'
#
loop_
_entity.id
_entity.type
_entity.pdbx_description
1 polymer ?
#
loop_
_entity_poly.entity_id
_entity_poly.type
_entity_poly.pdbx_seq_one_letter_code
_entity_poly.pdbx_strand_id
1 'polypeptide(L)'
;GILEPSSGTVALNGLDIVKDKEKLEGVMGLVPQDDLLIEELTVFENLYFAASQCFGGMDKAGIVSIVEKTLSSVGLADKRDLKIGTPLNKVISGGQRKRLNIALELIREPSVLFLDEPTSGLSSKDSENIIDLLRELTHKGKLVFTVIHQPSSDIFKMFDKMAILDQGGYLVYFGNPVDSVIHFKTLDYQVNAAQGECPSCGNVNPETIFKIIEAQVVDEFGNYTEKRKVKPKQWADRFKILNTAEPVKEVEESPEKNLNKPGRFRQYLLYMARDLKSKISNIQYVLLTLIEAPVLAFILAFIIRYIPDPESDVYHFSDNENIPVYIFMSIIVAVFLGLTISAEEIFRDRNILRRERFLNLSRSSYLLSKVTILMGISAIQCLLFVIVANPILGIEGMSPAYWLALFGSAFTANMIGLIISASFNSVITIYIVIPLLLIPMMVLSGAMFSFDKLNRTISRPDKVPLVAELMPTRWSYEALMVSQFKDNRYSSLVYTADGETFYSLQKKISQADFNSVHRIPELREVLRDAAEKHDNPEKIKSLGNDLSLIRKELAKIPLSSDMVQFDGIDALYPGKFNNDVTGSLDEYFDELSSIFNKQIIEAERIKDEFVSLNREKLKALEKDYYNYKLEEIVTRYYDPDKIIKFKNSLIQNTDPVYLDPPAEGFLKFRTHFFAPSKNIFGMRVDTYAFNVTLLFINSFILYLILYFDLLSLTVKFIARFRNLKKD
;
A
#
# COMPACT_ATOMS: atom_id res chain seq x y z
N GLY A 1 -25.14 -9.60 15.83
CA GLY A 1 -25.61 -8.60 14.83
C GLY A 1 -24.47 -7.71 14.35
N ILE A 2 -24.75 -6.74 13.46
CA ILE A 2 -23.76 -5.75 12.96
C ILE A 2 -23.29 -4.82 14.08
N LEU A 3 -24.20 -4.47 15.00
CA LEU A 3 -23.96 -3.63 16.17
C LEU A 3 -24.28 -4.43 17.44
N GLU A 4 -23.67 -4.02 18.55
CA GLU A 4 -24.02 -4.54 19.88
C GLU A 4 -25.14 -3.69 20.48
N PRO A 5 -26.23 -4.31 20.96
CA PRO A 5 -27.35 -3.58 21.54
C PRO A 5 -26.94 -2.91 22.85
N SER A 6 -27.38 -1.68 23.09
CA SER A 6 -27.13 -0.97 24.35
C SER A 6 -27.92 -1.57 25.52
N SER A 7 -29.07 -2.20 25.26
CA SER A 7 -29.90 -2.89 26.23
C SER A 7 -30.80 -3.93 25.54
N GLY A 8 -31.31 -4.90 26.29
CA GLY A 8 -32.15 -5.99 25.79
C GLY A 8 -31.37 -7.14 25.16
N THR A 9 -32.09 -8.19 24.77
CA THR A 9 -31.55 -9.41 24.14
C THR A 9 -32.37 -9.77 22.92
N VAL A 10 -31.72 -10.32 21.91
CA VAL A 10 -32.38 -10.86 20.72
C VAL A 10 -31.94 -12.31 20.57
N ALA A 11 -32.89 -13.22 20.49
CA ALA A 11 -32.65 -14.64 20.36
C ALA A 11 -33.26 -15.19 19.07
N LEU A 12 -32.61 -16.20 18.49
CA LEU A 12 -33.13 -17.01 17.38
C LEU A 12 -33.12 -18.47 17.84
N ASN A 13 -34.29 -19.08 17.94
CA ASN A 13 -34.46 -20.44 18.49
C ASN A 13 -33.71 -20.64 19.83
N GLY A 14 -33.88 -19.70 20.77
CA GLY A 14 -33.21 -19.70 22.08
C GLY A 14 -31.73 -19.29 22.08
N LEU A 15 -31.09 -19.14 20.91
CA LEU A 15 -29.68 -18.73 20.80
C LEU A 15 -29.54 -17.20 20.75
N ASP A 16 -28.70 -16.62 21.61
CA ASP A 16 -28.49 -15.17 21.66
C ASP A 16 -27.57 -14.71 20.51
N ILE A 17 -28.00 -13.70 19.74
CA ILE A 17 -27.28 -13.24 18.55
C ILE A 17 -25.91 -12.59 18.83
N VAL A 18 -25.62 -12.26 20.09
CA VAL A 18 -24.36 -11.64 20.54
C VAL A 18 -23.45 -12.69 21.18
N LYS A 19 -24.00 -13.55 22.04
CA LYS A 19 -23.24 -14.58 22.76
C LYS A 19 -22.96 -15.82 21.91
N ASP A 20 -23.92 -16.28 21.12
CA ASP A 20 -23.84 -17.51 20.31
C ASP A 20 -23.49 -17.23 18.82
N LYS A 21 -22.67 -16.19 18.55
CA LYS A 21 -22.30 -15.76 17.19
C LYS A 21 -21.77 -16.89 16.30
N GLU A 22 -20.98 -17.81 16.84
CA GLU A 22 -20.39 -18.91 16.07
C GLU A 22 -21.44 -19.92 15.60
N LYS A 23 -22.44 -20.23 16.44
CA LYS A 23 -23.53 -21.16 16.11
C LYS A 23 -24.49 -20.59 15.08
N LEU A 24 -24.70 -19.27 15.12
CA LEU A 24 -25.62 -18.53 14.22
C LEU A 24 -24.95 -18.08 12.92
N GLU A 25 -23.70 -18.44 12.70
CA GLU A 25 -22.96 -18.06 11.49
C GLU A 25 -23.54 -18.74 10.25
N GLY A 26 -23.91 -17.94 9.24
CA GLY A 26 -24.50 -18.42 7.99
C GLY A 26 -26.01 -18.69 8.05
N VAL A 27 -26.64 -18.45 9.21
CA VAL A 27 -28.10 -18.59 9.39
C VAL A 27 -28.85 -17.36 8.90
N MET A 28 -28.24 -16.17 9.05
CA MET A 28 -28.81 -14.88 8.67
C MET A 28 -28.19 -14.34 7.38
N GLY A 29 -29.01 -13.81 6.48
CA GLY A 29 -28.60 -13.03 5.29
C GLY A 29 -29.07 -11.58 5.38
N LEU A 30 -28.31 -10.65 4.76
CA LEU A 30 -28.69 -9.24 4.68
C LEU A 30 -28.56 -8.74 3.24
N VAL A 31 -29.65 -8.23 2.69
CA VAL A 31 -29.69 -7.50 1.42
C VAL A 31 -29.71 -6.00 1.73
N PRO A 32 -28.63 -5.24 1.47
CA PRO A 32 -28.61 -3.80 1.66
C PRO A 32 -29.47 -3.07 0.61
N GLN A 33 -29.79 -1.80 0.89
CA GLN A 33 -30.50 -0.93 -0.05
C GLN A 33 -29.71 -0.75 -1.36
N ASP A 34 -28.40 -0.51 -1.27
CA ASP A 34 -27.50 -0.37 -2.42
C ASP A 34 -27.27 -1.69 -3.16
N ASP A 35 -27.20 -1.61 -4.49
CA ASP A 35 -26.88 -2.75 -5.36
C ASP A 35 -25.37 -2.97 -5.46
N LEU A 36 -24.84 -3.79 -4.54
CA LEU A 36 -23.39 -4.02 -4.39
C LEU A 36 -22.89 -5.13 -5.32
N LEU A 37 -22.83 -4.86 -6.62
CA LEU A 37 -22.43 -5.82 -7.65
C LEU A 37 -21.02 -5.51 -8.20
N ILE A 38 -20.32 -6.52 -8.70
CA ILE A 38 -19.08 -6.31 -9.47
C ILE A 38 -19.47 -6.07 -10.92
N GLU A 39 -19.30 -4.84 -11.38
CA GLU A 39 -19.89 -4.33 -12.62
C GLU A 39 -19.24 -4.87 -13.89
N GLU A 40 -17.96 -5.22 -13.82
CA GLU A 40 -17.18 -5.77 -14.93
C GLU A 40 -17.49 -7.25 -15.20
N LEU A 41 -18.07 -7.94 -14.23
CA LEU A 41 -18.42 -9.35 -14.31
C LEU A 41 -19.83 -9.57 -14.86
N THR A 42 -20.09 -10.78 -15.34
CA THR A 42 -21.42 -11.19 -15.78
C THR A 42 -22.36 -11.49 -14.61
N VAL A 43 -23.66 -11.57 -14.91
CA VAL A 43 -24.71 -12.01 -13.98
C VAL A 43 -24.35 -13.38 -13.36
N PHE A 44 -23.95 -14.35 -14.20
CA PHE A 44 -23.51 -15.67 -13.76
C PHE A 44 -22.26 -15.60 -12.88
N GLU A 45 -21.25 -14.83 -13.29
CA GLU A 45 -19.96 -14.77 -12.59
C GLU A 45 -20.09 -14.21 -11.17
N ASN A 46 -20.93 -13.18 -10.98
CA ASN A 46 -21.20 -12.63 -9.66
C ASN A 46 -21.73 -13.71 -8.71
N LEU A 47 -22.72 -14.49 -9.16
CA LEU A 47 -23.26 -15.60 -8.35
C LEU A 47 -22.27 -16.74 -8.21
N TYR A 48 -21.54 -17.09 -9.26
CA TYR A 48 -20.55 -18.18 -9.22
C TYR A 48 -19.45 -17.93 -8.19
N PHE A 49 -18.89 -16.72 -8.14
CA PHE A 49 -17.86 -16.39 -7.15
C PHE A 49 -18.44 -16.32 -5.74
N ALA A 50 -19.65 -15.79 -5.55
CA ALA A 50 -20.32 -15.79 -4.26
C ALA A 50 -20.61 -17.22 -3.76
N ALA A 51 -21.17 -18.08 -4.61
CA ALA A 51 -21.43 -19.48 -4.32
C ALA A 51 -20.14 -20.25 -4.00
N SER A 52 -19.07 -20.03 -4.77
CA SER A 52 -17.77 -20.66 -4.55
C SER A 52 -17.16 -20.31 -3.18
N GLN A 53 -17.47 -19.13 -2.63
CA GLN A 53 -17.07 -18.73 -1.28
C GLN A 53 -17.98 -19.29 -0.18
N CYS A 54 -19.19 -19.74 -0.54
CA CYS A 54 -20.17 -20.29 0.41
C CYS A 54 -20.19 -21.83 0.47
N PHE A 55 -19.75 -22.51 -0.59
CA PHE A 55 -19.84 -23.97 -0.76
C PHE A 55 -18.48 -24.61 -1.07
N GLY A 56 -17.54 -24.52 -0.14
CA GLY A 56 -16.17 -25.03 -0.25
C GLY A 56 -16.05 -26.55 -0.40
N GLY A 57 -17.03 -27.33 0.08
CA GLY A 57 -17.07 -28.79 -0.10
C GLY A 57 -17.59 -29.27 -1.46
N MET A 58 -18.15 -28.36 -2.26
CA MET A 58 -18.77 -28.70 -3.53
C MET A 58 -17.75 -28.62 -4.69
N ASP A 59 -17.95 -29.49 -5.67
CA ASP A 59 -17.20 -29.46 -6.92
C ASP A 59 -17.72 -28.34 -7.84
N LYS A 60 -17.01 -28.11 -8.95
CA LYS A 60 -17.38 -27.04 -9.87
C LYS A 60 -18.76 -27.28 -10.50
N ALA A 61 -19.10 -28.53 -10.84
CA ALA A 61 -20.38 -28.83 -11.48
C ALA A 61 -21.56 -28.59 -10.53
N GLY A 62 -21.43 -28.97 -9.25
CA GLY A 62 -22.43 -28.67 -8.24
C GLY A 62 -22.63 -27.17 -8.04
N ILE A 63 -21.54 -26.38 -7.96
CA ILE A 63 -21.64 -24.92 -7.83
C ILE A 63 -22.39 -24.31 -9.03
N VAL A 64 -22.06 -24.74 -10.25
CA VAL A 64 -22.76 -24.28 -11.46
C VAL A 64 -24.25 -24.62 -11.41
N SER A 65 -24.61 -25.84 -10.99
CA SER A 65 -26.00 -26.26 -10.87
C SER A 65 -26.80 -25.38 -9.89
N ILE A 66 -26.23 -25.05 -8.73
CA ILE A 66 -26.86 -24.15 -7.75
C ILE A 66 -27.03 -22.74 -8.33
N VAL A 67 -26.02 -22.22 -9.02
CA VAL A 67 -26.07 -20.90 -9.65
C VAL A 67 -27.19 -20.84 -10.69
N GLU A 68 -27.27 -21.84 -11.58
CA GLU A 68 -28.32 -21.91 -12.61
C GLU A 68 -29.71 -22.02 -11.98
N LYS A 69 -29.89 -22.88 -10.96
CA LYS A 69 -31.16 -22.99 -10.22
C LYS A 69 -31.56 -21.66 -9.57
N THR A 70 -30.59 -20.95 -8.99
CA THR A 70 -30.81 -19.63 -8.38
C THR A 70 -31.22 -18.60 -9.43
N LEU A 71 -30.54 -18.58 -10.58
CA LEU A 71 -30.85 -17.69 -11.70
C LEU A 71 -32.25 -17.94 -12.27
N SER A 72 -32.65 -19.20 -12.42
CA SER A 72 -34.02 -19.56 -12.82
C SER A 72 -35.05 -19.07 -11.80
N SER A 73 -34.77 -19.25 -10.51
CA SER A 73 -35.69 -18.85 -9.43
C SER A 73 -35.93 -17.34 -9.37
N VAL A 74 -34.93 -16.52 -9.73
CA VAL A 74 -35.07 -15.05 -9.77
C VAL A 74 -35.43 -14.51 -11.17
N GLY A 75 -35.65 -15.38 -12.15
CA GLY A 75 -36.00 -15.00 -13.53
C GLY A 75 -34.88 -14.25 -14.27
N LEU A 76 -33.62 -14.66 -14.07
CA LEU A 76 -32.43 -14.08 -14.71
C LEU A 76 -31.63 -15.08 -15.56
N ALA A 77 -32.12 -16.31 -15.76
CA ALA A 77 -31.42 -17.35 -16.54
C ALA A 77 -31.03 -16.88 -17.95
N ASP A 78 -31.94 -16.23 -18.67
CA ASP A 78 -31.70 -15.73 -20.04
C ASP A 78 -30.68 -14.56 -20.11
N LYS A 79 -30.28 -14.03 -18.94
CA LYS A 79 -29.37 -12.88 -18.82
C LYS A 79 -28.04 -13.29 -18.20
N ARG A 80 -27.79 -14.59 -17.99
CA ARG A 80 -26.61 -15.14 -17.31
C ARG A 80 -25.27 -14.62 -17.84
N ASP A 81 -25.14 -14.48 -19.16
CA ASP A 81 -23.89 -14.12 -19.83
C ASP A 81 -23.73 -12.61 -20.08
N LEU A 82 -24.74 -11.81 -19.69
CA LEU A 82 -24.64 -10.36 -19.81
C LEU A 82 -23.77 -9.78 -18.69
N LYS A 83 -22.90 -8.83 -19.06
CA LYS A 83 -22.20 -7.97 -18.10
C LYS A 83 -23.21 -7.09 -17.36
N ILE A 84 -22.91 -6.76 -16.10
CA ILE A 84 -23.79 -5.93 -15.29
C ILE A 84 -23.73 -4.46 -15.73
N GLY A 85 -22.52 -3.96 -15.98
CA GLY A 85 -22.26 -2.58 -16.40
C GLY A 85 -22.43 -1.57 -15.26
N THR A 86 -22.04 -0.33 -15.53
CA THR A 86 -22.14 0.78 -14.57
C THR A 86 -23.55 1.36 -14.55
N PRO A 87 -23.94 2.14 -13.52
CA PRO A 87 -25.25 2.81 -13.50
C PRO A 87 -25.45 3.79 -14.67
N LEU A 88 -24.35 4.30 -15.25
CA LEU A 88 -24.34 5.19 -16.41
C LEU A 88 -24.43 4.41 -17.73
N ASN A 89 -23.79 3.24 -17.82
CA ASN A 89 -23.83 2.34 -18.97
C ASN A 89 -24.64 1.08 -18.62
N LYS A 90 -25.96 1.25 -18.50
CA LYS A 90 -26.87 0.17 -18.07
C LYS A 90 -26.96 -0.93 -19.14
N VAL A 91 -26.50 -2.13 -18.81
CA VAL A 91 -26.69 -3.33 -19.64
C VAL A 91 -27.92 -4.13 -19.18
N ILE A 92 -28.14 -4.21 -17.86
CA ILE A 92 -29.32 -4.80 -17.24
C ILE A 92 -30.19 -3.72 -16.54
N SER A 93 -31.50 -3.96 -16.45
CA SER A 93 -32.44 -3.01 -15.83
C SER A 93 -32.24 -2.90 -14.32
N GLY A 94 -32.74 -1.83 -13.69
CA GLY A 94 -32.67 -1.65 -12.23
C GLY A 94 -33.31 -2.81 -11.46
N GLY A 95 -34.50 -3.25 -11.89
CA GLY A 95 -35.17 -4.43 -11.32
C GLY A 95 -34.38 -5.74 -11.51
N GLN A 96 -33.65 -5.89 -12.61
CA GLN A 96 -32.75 -7.04 -12.81
C GLN A 96 -31.54 -6.99 -11.88
N ARG A 97 -30.94 -5.80 -11.67
CA ARG A 97 -29.84 -5.60 -10.70
C ARG A 97 -30.29 -5.94 -9.29
N LYS A 98 -31.46 -5.45 -8.88
CA LYS A 98 -32.01 -5.71 -7.54
C LYS A 98 -32.29 -7.21 -7.32
N ARG A 99 -32.87 -7.88 -8.31
CA ARG A 99 -33.07 -9.34 -8.29
C ARG A 99 -31.75 -10.12 -8.19
N LEU A 100 -30.71 -9.69 -8.89
CA LEU A 100 -29.37 -10.29 -8.78
C LEU A 100 -28.76 -10.05 -7.39
N ASN A 101 -28.93 -8.85 -6.83
CA ASN A 101 -28.46 -8.54 -5.48
C ASN A 101 -29.14 -9.40 -4.42
N ILE A 102 -30.46 -9.63 -4.55
CA ILE A 102 -31.21 -10.59 -3.73
C ILE A 102 -30.67 -12.01 -3.95
N ALA A 103 -30.47 -12.43 -5.20
CA ALA A 103 -29.95 -13.77 -5.53
C ALA A 103 -28.59 -14.07 -4.86
N LEU A 104 -27.71 -13.07 -4.70
CA LEU A 104 -26.41 -13.23 -4.04
C LEU A 104 -26.51 -13.56 -2.54
N GLU A 105 -27.61 -13.20 -1.89
CA GLU A 105 -27.92 -13.62 -0.52
C GLU A 105 -28.70 -14.95 -0.52
N LEU A 106 -29.65 -15.12 -1.45
CA LEU A 106 -30.48 -16.33 -1.55
C LEU A 106 -29.69 -17.60 -1.90
N ILE A 107 -28.59 -17.47 -2.63
CA ILE A 107 -27.77 -18.61 -3.03
C ILE A 107 -27.23 -19.42 -1.83
N ARG A 108 -27.22 -18.82 -0.63
CA ARG A 108 -26.80 -19.45 0.63
C ARG A 108 -27.94 -20.16 1.36
N GLU A 109 -29.17 -19.98 0.90
CA GLU A 109 -30.42 -20.44 1.51
C GLU A 109 -30.54 -20.09 3.02
N PRO A 110 -30.29 -18.82 3.42
CA PRO A 110 -30.33 -18.44 4.83
C PRO A 110 -31.72 -18.68 5.42
N SER A 111 -31.78 -19.13 6.68
CA SER A 111 -33.03 -19.38 7.40
C SER A 111 -33.76 -18.08 7.77
N VAL A 112 -32.99 -17.00 7.98
CA VAL A 112 -33.53 -15.65 8.22
C VAL A 112 -32.91 -14.67 7.22
N LEU A 113 -33.74 -13.92 6.52
CA LEU A 113 -33.32 -12.94 5.53
C LEU A 113 -33.80 -11.54 5.92
N PHE A 114 -32.88 -10.59 6.01
CA PHE A 114 -33.18 -9.18 6.20
C PHE A 114 -33.00 -8.42 4.89
N LEU A 115 -33.96 -7.59 4.51
CA LEU A 115 -33.89 -6.74 3.33
C LEU A 115 -34.18 -5.29 3.71
N ASP A 116 -33.29 -4.40 3.27
CA ASP A 116 -33.44 -2.97 3.46
C ASP A 116 -33.96 -2.33 2.15
N GLU A 117 -35.20 -1.85 2.19
CA GLU A 117 -35.91 -1.22 1.07
C GLU A 117 -35.76 -1.94 -0.29
N PRO A 118 -36.22 -3.19 -0.42
CA PRO A 118 -36.02 -3.96 -1.64
C PRO A 118 -36.79 -3.42 -2.85
N THR A 119 -37.81 -2.57 -2.64
CA THR A 119 -38.67 -1.99 -3.68
C THR A 119 -38.26 -0.57 -4.10
N SER A 120 -37.24 0.02 -3.47
CA SER A 120 -36.83 1.40 -3.75
C SER A 120 -36.23 1.54 -5.16
N GLY A 121 -36.65 2.58 -5.88
CA GLY A 121 -36.18 2.86 -7.24
C GLY A 121 -36.73 1.94 -8.34
N LEU A 122 -37.74 1.12 -8.03
CA LEU A 122 -38.38 0.20 -8.99
C LEU A 122 -39.74 0.68 -9.46
N SER A 123 -40.18 0.14 -10.60
CA SER A 123 -41.57 0.29 -11.05
C SER A 123 -42.53 -0.47 -10.12
N SER A 124 -43.82 -0.11 -10.11
CA SER A 124 -44.82 -0.81 -9.29
C SER A 124 -44.86 -2.31 -9.58
N LYS A 125 -44.81 -2.69 -10.87
CA LYS A 125 -44.84 -4.10 -11.29
C LYS A 125 -43.57 -4.86 -10.88
N ASP A 126 -42.40 -4.25 -11.02
CA ASP A 126 -41.15 -4.86 -10.58
C ASP A 126 -41.11 -5.03 -9.06
N SER A 127 -41.68 -4.08 -8.32
CA SER A 127 -41.80 -4.13 -6.87
C SER A 127 -42.70 -5.29 -6.41
N GLU A 128 -43.87 -5.45 -7.03
CA GLU A 128 -44.76 -6.60 -6.80
C GLU A 128 -44.03 -7.93 -7.03
N ASN A 129 -43.34 -8.07 -8.18
CA ASN A 129 -42.61 -9.28 -8.51
C ASN A 129 -41.51 -9.63 -7.48
N ILE A 130 -40.85 -8.62 -6.90
CA ILE A 130 -39.87 -8.84 -5.83
C ILE A 130 -40.56 -9.32 -4.56
N ILE A 131 -41.68 -8.71 -4.16
CA ILE A 131 -42.40 -9.12 -2.95
C ILE A 131 -43.00 -10.52 -3.12
N ASP A 132 -43.49 -10.87 -4.31
CA ASP A 132 -43.92 -12.24 -4.66
C ASP A 132 -42.77 -13.24 -4.48
N LEU A 133 -41.58 -12.93 -5.03
CA LEU A 133 -40.39 -13.77 -4.84
C LEU A 133 -40.05 -13.96 -3.35
N LEU A 134 -40.11 -12.90 -2.55
CA LEU A 134 -39.86 -13.01 -1.11
C LEU A 134 -40.93 -13.85 -0.40
N ARG A 135 -42.19 -13.72 -0.82
CA ARG A 135 -43.30 -14.53 -0.31
C ARG A 135 -43.16 -16.00 -0.69
N GLU A 136 -42.64 -16.33 -1.87
CA GLU A 136 -42.32 -17.73 -2.20
C GLU A 136 -41.26 -18.33 -1.27
N LEU A 137 -40.32 -17.52 -0.77
CA LEU A 137 -39.32 -17.98 0.21
C LEU A 137 -39.96 -18.26 1.57
N THR A 138 -40.95 -17.45 1.99
CA THR A 138 -41.65 -17.70 3.26
C THR A 138 -42.45 -19.00 3.23
N HIS A 139 -43.07 -19.32 2.09
CA HIS A 139 -43.73 -20.62 1.87
C HIS A 139 -42.75 -21.81 1.93
N LYS A 140 -41.46 -21.59 1.68
CA LYS A 140 -40.39 -22.58 1.83
C LYS A 140 -39.83 -22.65 3.26
N GLY A 141 -40.48 -22.01 4.23
CA GLY A 141 -40.10 -22.03 5.65
C GLY A 141 -39.00 -21.04 6.03
N LYS A 142 -38.68 -20.05 5.17
CA LYS A 142 -37.69 -19.00 5.48
C LYS A 142 -38.37 -17.82 6.17
N LEU A 143 -37.69 -17.22 7.15
CA LEU A 143 -38.16 -16.01 7.83
C LEU A 143 -37.63 -14.77 7.10
N VAL A 144 -38.52 -13.90 6.62
CA VAL A 144 -38.13 -12.70 5.87
C VAL A 144 -38.54 -11.45 6.63
N PHE A 145 -37.58 -10.56 6.88
CA PHE A 145 -37.80 -9.20 7.39
C PHE A 145 -37.49 -8.21 6.27
N THR A 146 -38.41 -7.29 6.01
CA THR A 146 -38.19 -6.24 5.03
C THR A 146 -38.61 -4.89 5.58
N VAL A 147 -37.83 -3.86 5.30
CA VAL A 147 -38.21 -2.46 5.51
C VAL A 147 -38.72 -1.92 4.17
N ILE A 148 -39.90 -1.30 4.14
CA ILE A 148 -40.47 -0.76 2.90
C ILE A 148 -40.97 0.65 3.16
N HIS A 149 -40.50 1.56 2.31
CA HIS A 149 -41.00 2.92 2.26
C HIS A 149 -42.22 3.00 1.34
N GLN A 150 -43.37 3.43 1.87
CA GLN A 150 -44.61 3.69 1.12
C GLN A 150 -45.04 2.54 0.17
N PRO A 151 -45.49 1.39 0.69
CA PRO A 151 -45.96 0.29 -0.14
C PRO A 151 -47.22 0.67 -0.95
N SER A 152 -47.36 0.10 -2.14
CA SER A 152 -48.63 0.14 -2.87
C SER A 152 -49.70 -0.66 -2.12
N SER A 153 -50.97 -0.43 -2.44
CA SER A 153 -52.11 -1.20 -1.90
C SER A 153 -51.90 -2.71 -2.04
N ASP A 154 -51.46 -3.16 -3.21
CA ASP A 154 -51.27 -4.58 -3.49
C ASP A 154 -50.11 -5.15 -2.69
N ILE A 155 -48.96 -4.48 -2.66
CA ILE A 155 -47.81 -4.88 -1.83
C ILE A 155 -48.18 -4.91 -0.35
N PHE A 156 -48.93 -3.92 0.13
CA PHE A 156 -49.35 -3.82 1.53
C PHE A 156 -50.17 -5.03 1.97
N LYS A 157 -51.02 -5.57 1.09
CA LYS A 157 -51.84 -6.77 1.34
C LYS A 157 -51.04 -8.08 1.33
N MET A 158 -49.80 -8.08 0.83
CA MET A 158 -48.99 -9.29 0.70
C MET A 158 -48.23 -9.69 1.97
N PHE A 159 -48.10 -8.79 2.95
CA PHE A 159 -47.35 -9.09 4.18
C PHE A 159 -48.14 -9.95 5.16
N ASP A 160 -47.47 -10.95 5.74
CA ASP A 160 -48.06 -11.79 6.79
C ASP A 160 -48.26 -11.01 8.10
N LYS A 161 -47.26 -10.19 8.46
CA LYS A 161 -47.26 -9.30 9.63
C LYS A 161 -46.54 -8.00 9.32
N MET A 162 -46.93 -6.94 10.01
CA MET A 162 -46.34 -5.60 9.92
C MET A 162 -46.00 -5.08 11.32
N ALA A 163 -44.81 -4.49 11.45
CA ALA A 163 -44.41 -3.71 12.61
C ALA A 163 -44.30 -2.23 12.21
N ILE A 164 -44.86 -1.33 13.02
CA ILE A 164 -44.74 0.12 12.81
C ILE A 164 -44.00 0.72 14.01
N LEU A 165 -42.90 1.41 13.71
CA LEU A 165 -42.08 2.12 14.68
C LEU A 165 -42.26 3.63 14.48
N ASP A 166 -42.57 4.36 15.55
CA ASP A 166 -42.63 5.83 15.55
C ASP A 166 -41.30 6.45 16.06
N GLN A 167 -41.16 7.77 15.91
CA GLN A 167 -39.99 8.56 16.29
C GLN A 167 -39.46 8.18 17.67
N GLY A 168 -38.17 7.83 17.74
CA GLY A 168 -37.53 7.31 18.96
C GLY A 168 -37.54 5.79 19.09
N GLY A 169 -38.04 5.06 18.08
CA GLY A 169 -38.02 3.59 18.05
C GLY A 169 -39.16 2.95 18.85
N TYR A 170 -40.25 3.67 19.09
CA TYR A 170 -41.41 3.17 19.83
C TYR A 170 -42.26 2.28 18.93
N LEU A 171 -42.48 1.01 19.32
CA LEU A 171 -43.39 0.10 18.63
C LEU A 171 -44.84 0.52 18.89
N VAL A 172 -45.52 0.99 17.84
CA VAL A 172 -46.90 1.49 17.91
C VAL A 172 -47.92 0.54 17.30
N TYR A 173 -47.47 -0.43 16.49
CA TYR A 173 -48.33 -1.49 15.97
C TYR A 173 -47.51 -2.75 15.61
N PHE A 174 -48.09 -3.92 15.86
CA PHE A 174 -47.59 -5.22 15.39
C PHE A 174 -48.78 -6.15 15.12
N GLY A 175 -48.94 -6.63 13.88
CA GLY A 175 -50.07 -7.48 13.52
C GLY A 175 -50.31 -7.57 12.01
N ASN A 176 -51.52 -7.94 11.61
CA ASN A 176 -51.90 -7.98 10.19
C ASN A 176 -51.88 -6.55 9.58
N PRO A 177 -51.42 -6.37 8.32
CA PRO A 177 -51.42 -5.08 7.63
C PRO A 177 -52.77 -4.39 7.55
N VAL A 178 -53.83 -5.08 7.10
CA VAL A 178 -55.15 -4.48 6.86
C VAL A 178 -55.79 -4.05 8.18
N ASP A 179 -55.62 -4.87 9.23
CA ASP A 179 -56.10 -4.57 10.58
C ASP A 179 -55.45 -3.32 11.18
N SER A 180 -54.24 -2.95 10.73
CA SER A 180 -53.56 -1.74 11.20
C SER A 180 -54.34 -0.48 10.83
N VAL A 181 -54.97 -0.45 9.66
CA VAL A 181 -55.81 0.67 9.22
C VAL A 181 -57.02 0.81 10.15
N ILE A 182 -57.66 -0.32 10.46
CA ILE A 182 -58.80 -0.36 11.39
C ILE A 182 -58.36 0.09 12.79
N HIS A 183 -57.21 -0.39 13.27
CA HIS A 183 -56.65 -0.06 14.57
C HIS A 183 -56.45 1.46 14.74
N PHE A 184 -55.74 2.10 13.81
CA PHE A 184 -55.48 3.54 13.89
C PHE A 184 -56.74 4.38 13.67
N LYS A 185 -57.63 4.00 12.75
CA LYS A 185 -58.90 4.71 12.57
C LYS A 185 -59.80 4.63 13.81
N THR A 186 -59.81 3.49 14.49
CA THR A 186 -60.58 3.30 15.73
C THR A 186 -60.02 4.18 16.85
N LEU A 187 -58.70 4.25 16.99
CA LEU A 187 -58.05 5.09 18.00
C LEU A 187 -58.15 6.60 17.71
N ASP A 188 -58.36 6.98 16.47
CA ASP A 188 -58.61 8.37 16.05
C ASP A 188 -60.11 8.72 15.93
N TYR A 189 -61.01 7.78 16.26
CA TYR A 189 -62.47 7.94 16.23
C TYR A 189 -63.03 8.35 14.85
N GLN A 190 -62.49 7.79 13.76
CA GLN A 190 -62.99 8.07 12.41
C GLN A 190 -64.34 7.36 12.14
N VAL A 191 -65.22 8.01 11.38
CA VAL A 191 -66.60 7.52 11.10
C VAL A 191 -66.60 6.11 10.47
N ASN A 192 -65.63 5.81 9.61
CA ASN A 192 -65.49 4.52 8.93
C ASN A 192 -64.37 3.66 9.54
N ALA A 193 -64.27 3.63 10.87
CA ALA A 193 -63.19 2.94 11.58
C ALA A 193 -63.13 1.43 11.32
N ALA A 194 -64.28 0.78 11.15
CA ALA A 194 -64.37 -0.67 10.87
C ALA A 194 -63.94 -1.06 9.43
N GLN A 195 -63.71 -0.10 8.54
CA GLN A 195 -63.34 -0.35 7.14
C GLN A 195 -61.82 -0.26 6.94
N GLY A 196 -61.16 -1.42 6.80
CA GLY A 196 -59.73 -1.52 6.47
C GLY A 196 -59.43 -1.34 4.97
N GLU A 197 -60.34 -1.80 4.11
CA GLU A 197 -60.24 -1.72 2.65
C GLU A 197 -61.47 -1.02 2.04
N CYS A 198 -61.29 -0.46 0.84
CA CYS A 198 -62.39 0.14 0.09
C CYS A 198 -63.40 -0.94 -0.35
N PRO A 199 -64.68 -0.87 0.06
CA PRO A 199 -65.67 -1.88 -0.31
C PRO A 199 -65.92 -2.01 -1.82
N SER A 200 -65.67 -0.95 -2.60
CA SER A 200 -65.94 -0.94 -4.04
C SER A 200 -64.80 -1.49 -4.89
N CYS A 201 -63.54 -1.35 -4.45
CA CYS A 201 -62.38 -1.69 -5.27
C CYS A 201 -61.30 -2.50 -4.55
N GLY A 202 -61.48 -2.85 -3.27
CA GLY A 202 -60.50 -3.62 -2.49
C GLY A 202 -59.17 -2.91 -2.29
N ASN A 203 -59.14 -1.58 -2.50
CA ASN A 203 -57.95 -0.78 -2.35
C ASN A 203 -57.74 -0.40 -0.88
N VAL A 204 -56.51 -0.55 -0.39
CA VAL A 204 -56.07 -0.10 0.92
C VAL A 204 -55.16 1.11 0.72
N ASN A 205 -55.29 2.14 1.56
CA ASN A 205 -54.41 3.31 1.53
C ASN A 205 -53.50 3.32 2.78
N PRO A 206 -52.26 2.82 2.66
CA PRO A 206 -51.31 2.77 3.78
C PRO A 206 -50.96 4.16 4.34
N GLU A 207 -51.04 5.22 3.54
CA GLU A 207 -50.74 6.59 3.99
C GLU A 207 -51.66 7.06 5.12
N THR A 208 -52.87 6.50 5.19
CA THR A 208 -53.84 6.84 6.24
C THR A 208 -53.25 6.64 7.63
N ILE A 209 -52.44 5.60 7.81
CA ILE A 209 -51.79 5.29 9.09
C ILE A 209 -50.82 6.40 9.48
N PHE A 210 -49.95 6.79 8.55
CA PHE A 210 -48.98 7.86 8.79
C PHE A 210 -49.67 9.21 9.03
N LYS A 211 -50.73 9.53 8.28
CA LYS A 211 -51.54 10.75 8.51
C LYS A 211 -52.15 10.81 9.90
N ILE A 212 -52.57 9.66 10.46
CA ILE A 212 -53.12 9.58 11.82
C ILE A 212 -52.01 9.73 12.87
N ILE A 213 -50.89 9.00 12.70
CA ILE A 213 -49.77 9.02 13.66
C ILE A 213 -49.14 10.43 13.73
N GLU A 214 -49.01 11.10 12.59
CA GLU A 214 -48.36 12.41 12.46
C GLU A 214 -49.31 13.60 12.62
N ALA A 215 -50.59 13.35 12.89
CA ALA A 215 -51.61 14.40 13.03
C ALA A 215 -51.15 15.49 14.01
N GLN A 216 -51.24 16.75 13.58
CA GLN A 216 -50.80 17.92 14.34
C GLN A 216 -51.96 18.56 15.12
N VAL A 217 -51.65 19.18 16.25
CA VAL A 217 -52.61 20.01 17.00
C VAL A 217 -52.88 21.27 16.18
N VAL A 218 -54.16 21.64 16.07
CA VAL A 218 -54.59 22.86 15.40
C VAL A 218 -54.71 23.97 16.43
N ASP A 219 -54.20 25.17 16.12
CA ASP A 219 -54.32 26.35 16.98
C ASP A 219 -55.74 26.96 16.93
N GLU A 220 -55.95 28.02 17.73
CA GLU A 220 -57.23 28.75 17.81
C GLU A 220 -57.64 29.42 16.48
N PHE A 221 -56.70 29.58 15.54
CA PHE A 221 -56.89 30.21 14.24
C PHE A 221 -57.06 29.17 13.10
N GLY A 222 -57.04 27.88 13.42
CA GLY A 222 -57.19 26.82 12.42
C GLY A 222 -55.88 26.41 11.74
N ASN A 223 -54.72 26.88 12.20
CA ASN A 223 -53.42 26.51 11.63
C ASN A 223 -52.85 25.27 12.33
N TYR A 224 -52.23 24.39 11.56
CA TYR A 224 -51.50 23.25 12.12
C TYR A 224 -50.24 23.73 12.85
N THR A 225 -50.10 23.31 14.10
CA THR A 225 -48.89 23.56 14.91
C THR A 225 -47.85 22.47 14.68
N GLU A 226 -46.59 22.73 15.05
CA GLU A 226 -45.54 21.71 15.00
C GLU A 226 -45.74 20.59 16.05
N LYS A 227 -46.69 20.74 16.98
CA LYS A 227 -46.94 19.77 18.03
C LYS A 227 -47.85 18.66 17.51
N ARG A 228 -47.37 17.41 17.55
CA ARG A 228 -48.19 16.22 17.30
C ARG A 228 -49.33 16.10 18.32
N LYS A 229 -50.50 15.67 17.86
CA LYS A 229 -51.71 15.41 18.65
C LYS A 229 -51.48 14.32 19.71
N VAL A 230 -50.77 13.26 19.34
CA VAL A 230 -50.41 12.14 20.23
C VAL A 230 -48.90 11.94 20.17
N LYS A 231 -48.26 11.81 21.35
CA LYS A 231 -46.81 11.60 21.41
C LYS A 231 -46.45 10.14 21.08
N PRO A 232 -45.27 9.85 20.49
CA PRO A 232 -44.85 8.49 20.14
C PRO A 232 -44.98 7.48 21.29
N LYS A 233 -44.54 7.85 22.50
CA LYS A 233 -44.67 7.02 23.70
C LYS A 233 -46.12 6.68 24.05
N GLN A 234 -47.05 7.63 23.87
CA GLN A 234 -48.46 7.40 24.15
C GLN A 234 -49.08 6.40 23.16
N TRP A 235 -48.67 6.43 21.89
CA TRP A 235 -49.09 5.42 20.91
C TRP A 235 -48.60 4.02 21.31
N ALA A 236 -47.33 3.89 21.72
CA ALA A 236 -46.80 2.61 22.18
C ALA A 236 -47.47 2.10 23.47
N ASP A 237 -47.73 2.98 24.42
CA ASP A 237 -48.43 2.63 25.66
C ASP A 237 -49.86 2.12 25.35
N ARG A 238 -50.59 2.80 24.44
CA ARG A 238 -51.92 2.36 23.96
C ARG A 238 -51.85 0.98 23.32
N PHE A 239 -50.88 0.76 22.42
CA PHE A 239 -50.70 -0.52 21.75
C PHE A 239 -50.42 -1.65 22.75
N LYS A 240 -49.54 -1.41 23.72
CA LYS A 240 -49.18 -2.39 24.75
C LYS A 240 -50.34 -2.76 25.67
N ILE A 241 -51.23 -1.82 25.96
CA ILE A 241 -52.45 -2.08 26.76
C ILE A 241 -53.44 -2.95 25.97
N LEU A 242 -53.62 -2.65 24.69
CA LEU A 242 -54.58 -3.37 23.83
C LEU A 242 -54.08 -4.75 23.42
N ASN A 243 -52.77 -4.91 23.26
CA ASN A 243 -52.13 -6.15 22.83
C ASN A 243 -51.16 -6.63 23.90
N THR A 244 -51.63 -7.53 24.76
CA THR A 244 -50.74 -8.27 25.67
C THR A 244 -50.11 -9.40 24.87
N ALA A 245 -48.78 -9.36 24.68
CA ALA A 245 -48.08 -10.40 23.94
C ALA A 245 -48.27 -11.76 24.62
N GLU A 246 -48.83 -12.73 23.91
CA GLU A 246 -48.85 -14.11 24.37
C GLU A 246 -47.40 -14.64 24.43
N PRO A 247 -47.02 -15.37 25.50
CA PRO A 247 -45.71 -15.98 25.58
C PRO A 247 -45.57 -17.02 24.47
N VAL A 248 -44.70 -16.75 23.50
CA VAL A 248 -44.35 -17.70 22.45
C VAL A 248 -43.50 -18.80 23.08
N LYS A 249 -43.84 -20.07 22.85
CA LYS A 249 -43.00 -21.20 23.28
C LYS A 249 -41.66 -21.10 22.57
N GLU A 250 -40.56 -21.06 23.33
CA GLU A 250 -39.22 -21.09 22.77
C GLU A 250 -38.98 -22.45 22.12
N VAL A 251 -38.53 -22.41 20.86
CA VAL A 251 -38.10 -23.59 20.10
C VAL A 251 -36.59 -23.71 20.29
N GLU A 252 -36.12 -24.87 20.74
CA GLU A 252 -34.69 -25.13 20.99
C GLU A 252 -33.97 -25.78 19.79
N GLU A 253 -34.68 -26.12 18.72
CA GLU A 253 -34.08 -26.70 17.52
C GLU A 253 -33.12 -25.71 16.86
N SER A 254 -31.88 -26.16 16.62
CA SER A 254 -30.88 -25.32 15.97
C SER A 254 -31.30 -25.00 14.53
N PRO A 255 -31.20 -23.74 14.10
CA PRO A 255 -31.59 -23.35 12.75
C PRO A 255 -30.68 -24.02 11.70
N GLU A 256 -31.26 -24.38 10.56
CA GLU A 256 -30.51 -24.98 9.45
C GLU A 256 -29.37 -24.07 8.97
N LYS A 257 -28.23 -24.68 8.64
CA LYS A 257 -27.04 -24.00 8.12
C LYS A 257 -26.53 -24.70 6.86
N ASN A 258 -26.53 -23.97 5.75
CA ASN A 258 -26.00 -24.44 4.47
C ASN A 258 -24.61 -23.88 4.14
N LEU A 259 -24.05 -23.01 4.99
CA LEU A 259 -22.74 -22.38 4.77
C LEU A 259 -21.59 -23.33 5.13
N ASN A 260 -20.79 -23.70 4.12
CA ASN A 260 -19.54 -24.44 4.29
C ASN A 260 -18.41 -23.70 3.58
N LYS A 261 -17.59 -22.95 4.34
CA LYS A 261 -16.57 -22.08 3.75
C LYS A 261 -15.37 -22.87 3.21
N PRO A 262 -14.81 -22.49 2.05
CA PRO A 262 -13.55 -23.07 1.59
C PRO A 262 -12.39 -22.69 2.53
N GLY A 263 -11.33 -23.51 2.56
CA GLY A 263 -10.12 -23.20 3.30
C GLY A 263 -9.42 -21.92 2.83
N ARG A 264 -8.54 -21.35 3.68
CA ARG A 264 -7.89 -20.04 3.44
C ARG A 264 -7.18 -19.92 2.09
N PHE A 265 -6.51 -20.98 1.64
CA PHE A 265 -5.82 -20.99 0.35
C PHE A 265 -6.78 -21.00 -0.84
N ARG A 266 -7.86 -21.79 -0.78
CA ARG A 266 -8.91 -21.79 -1.82
C ARG A 266 -9.66 -20.45 -1.85
N GLN A 267 -9.88 -19.81 -0.71
CA GLN A 267 -10.40 -18.42 -0.66
C GLN A 267 -9.46 -17.44 -1.36
N TYR A 268 -8.15 -17.52 -1.12
CA TYR A 268 -7.15 -16.69 -1.79
C TYR A 268 -7.22 -16.86 -3.31
N LEU A 269 -7.26 -18.10 -3.81
CA LEU A 269 -7.39 -18.38 -5.24
C LEU A 269 -8.69 -17.85 -5.83
N LEU A 270 -9.81 -17.95 -5.10
CA LEU A 270 -11.10 -17.42 -5.53
C LEU A 270 -11.12 -15.90 -5.61
N TYR A 271 -10.58 -15.19 -4.60
CA TYR A 271 -10.43 -13.74 -4.65
C TYR A 271 -9.54 -13.31 -5.79
N MET A 272 -8.39 -13.99 -5.98
CA MET A 272 -7.47 -13.72 -7.07
C MET A 272 -8.13 -13.93 -8.44
N ALA A 273 -8.82 -15.05 -8.64
CA ALA A 273 -9.51 -15.34 -9.89
C ALA A 273 -10.63 -14.32 -10.19
N ARG A 274 -11.40 -13.93 -9.16
CA ARG A 274 -12.45 -12.92 -9.26
C ARG A 274 -11.89 -11.57 -9.68
N ASP A 275 -10.87 -11.10 -8.97
CA ASP A 275 -10.26 -9.79 -9.20
C ASP A 275 -9.53 -9.72 -10.55
N LEU A 276 -8.77 -10.76 -10.90
CA LEU A 276 -8.12 -10.86 -12.20
C LEU A 276 -9.14 -10.85 -13.35
N LYS A 277 -10.24 -11.59 -13.21
CA LYS A 277 -11.30 -11.61 -14.21
C LYS A 277 -11.98 -10.25 -14.34
N SER A 278 -12.26 -9.58 -13.22
CA SER A 278 -12.83 -8.22 -13.21
C SER A 278 -11.94 -7.24 -13.98
N LYS A 279 -10.62 -7.29 -13.72
CA LYS A 279 -9.63 -6.41 -14.37
C LYS A 279 -9.50 -6.70 -15.86
N ILE A 280 -9.33 -7.96 -16.25
CA ILE A 280 -9.18 -8.36 -17.68
C ILE A 280 -10.45 -8.04 -18.47
N SER A 281 -11.62 -8.13 -17.84
CA SER A 281 -12.90 -7.75 -18.46
C SER A 281 -13.02 -6.25 -18.80
N ASN A 282 -12.17 -5.41 -18.21
CA ASN A 282 -12.05 -4.00 -18.51
C ASN A 282 -10.86 -3.74 -19.45
N ILE A 283 -11.13 -3.80 -20.76
CA ILE A 283 -10.09 -3.66 -21.80
C ILE A 283 -9.40 -2.30 -21.76
N GLN A 284 -10.13 -1.23 -21.43
CA GLN A 284 -9.57 0.12 -21.33
C GLN A 284 -8.56 0.21 -20.20
N TYR A 285 -8.92 -0.34 -19.03
CA TYR A 285 -8.01 -0.41 -17.89
C TYR A 285 -6.76 -1.22 -18.20
N VAL A 286 -6.89 -2.42 -18.77
CA VAL A 286 -5.74 -3.27 -19.12
C VAL A 286 -4.83 -2.59 -20.13
N LEU A 287 -5.42 -2.00 -21.18
CA LEU A 287 -4.67 -1.33 -22.24
C LEU A 287 -3.89 -0.13 -21.69
N LEU A 288 -4.54 0.75 -20.92
CA LEU A 288 -3.87 1.90 -20.31
C LEU A 288 -2.76 1.44 -19.35
N THR A 289 -3.04 0.48 -18.48
CA THR A 289 -2.07 -0.05 -17.52
C THR A 289 -0.84 -0.64 -18.21
N LEU A 290 -1.01 -1.38 -19.31
CA LEU A 290 0.11 -2.01 -20.01
C LEU A 290 0.87 -1.08 -20.95
N ILE A 291 0.22 -0.07 -21.54
CA ILE A 291 0.85 0.84 -22.51
C ILE A 291 1.53 2.04 -21.83
N GLU A 292 1.01 2.51 -20.70
CA GLU A 292 1.52 3.70 -20.01
C GLU A 292 3.02 3.60 -19.72
N ALA A 293 3.49 2.47 -19.17
CA ALA A 293 4.91 2.27 -18.86
C ALA A 293 5.83 2.27 -20.11
N PRO A 294 5.57 1.49 -21.19
CA PRO A 294 6.28 1.60 -22.46
C PRO A 294 6.31 3.01 -23.06
N VAL A 295 5.19 3.73 -23.02
CA VAL A 295 5.09 5.07 -23.62
C VAL A 295 5.94 6.06 -22.83
N LEU A 296 5.84 6.04 -21.50
CA LEU A 296 6.70 6.87 -20.65
C LEU A 296 8.18 6.51 -20.80
N ALA A 297 8.50 5.22 -20.90
CA ALA A 297 9.86 4.73 -21.16
C ALA A 297 10.42 5.27 -22.48
N PHE A 298 9.62 5.19 -23.55
CA PHE A 298 9.99 5.70 -24.86
C PHE A 298 10.20 7.22 -24.84
N ILE A 299 9.24 7.98 -24.31
CA ILE A 299 9.33 9.45 -24.23
C ILE A 299 10.57 9.86 -23.45
N LEU A 300 10.79 9.26 -22.27
CA LEU A 300 11.93 9.57 -21.43
C LEU A 300 13.25 9.22 -22.13
N ALA A 301 13.39 8.00 -22.64
CA ALA A 301 14.63 7.54 -23.27
C ALA A 301 14.94 8.30 -24.56
N PHE A 302 13.93 8.64 -25.35
CA PHE A 302 14.09 9.42 -26.57
C PHE A 302 14.57 10.85 -26.29
N ILE A 303 13.98 11.53 -25.29
CA ILE A 303 14.34 12.92 -24.95
C ILE A 303 15.77 13.02 -24.40
N ILE A 304 16.19 12.04 -23.60
CA ILE A 304 17.47 12.12 -22.88
C ILE A 304 18.65 11.44 -23.60
N ARG A 305 18.41 10.78 -24.74
CA ARG A 305 19.48 10.22 -25.57
C ARG A 305 20.31 11.37 -26.13
N TYR A 306 21.48 11.58 -25.52
CA TYR A 306 22.37 12.70 -25.82
C TYR A 306 23.58 12.25 -26.63
N ILE A 307 23.93 13.03 -27.65
CA ILE A 307 25.17 12.90 -28.42
C ILE A 307 25.91 14.24 -28.27
N PRO A 308 27.13 14.26 -27.70
CA PRO A 308 27.83 15.52 -27.45
C PRO A 308 28.33 16.21 -28.72
N ASP A 309 28.78 15.44 -29.71
CA ASP A 309 29.27 15.95 -30.98
C ASP A 309 28.10 16.33 -31.90
N PRO A 310 27.89 17.63 -32.22
CA PRO A 310 26.79 18.07 -33.07
C PRO A 310 26.91 17.60 -34.53
N GLU A 311 28.11 17.17 -34.96
CA GLU A 311 28.37 16.74 -36.34
C GLU A 311 28.32 15.22 -36.52
N SER A 312 28.18 14.45 -35.44
CA SER A 312 28.15 12.98 -35.46
C SER A 312 26.77 12.43 -35.09
N ASP A 313 26.32 11.41 -35.83
CA ASP A 313 25.13 10.62 -35.48
C ASP A 313 25.46 9.37 -34.63
N VAL A 314 26.73 9.21 -34.26
CA VAL A 314 27.19 8.04 -33.50
C VAL A 314 26.97 8.26 -32.01
N TYR A 315 26.10 7.45 -31.44
CA TYR A 315 25.84 7.44 -30.01
C TYR A 315 26.86 6.58 -29.25
N HIS A 316 27.41 7.12 -28.18
CA HIS A 316 28.21 6.40 -27.19
C HIS A 316 27.56 6.49 -25.83
N PHE A 317 27.45 5.36 -25.13
CA PHE A 317 26.89 5.31 -23.78
C PHE A 317 27.80 6.07 -22.79
N SER A 318 29.13 6.04 -23.00
CA SER A 318 30.10 6.75 -22.17
C SER A 318 29.87 8.24 -22.05
N ASP A 319 29.41 8.85 -23.14
CA ASP A 319 29.35 10.30 -23.28
C ASP A 319 27.96 10.87 -22.97
N ASN A 320 26.97 10.00 -22.72
CA ASN A 320 25.63 10.44 -22.37
C ASN A 320 25.56 10.95 -20.92
N GLU A 321 25.46 12.27 -20.74
CA GLU A 321 25.38 12.88 -19.42
C GLU A 321 24.06 12.64 -18.68
N ASN A 322 23.01 12.17 -19.37
CA ASN A 322 21.67 12.06 -18.79
C ASN A 322 21.41 10.71 -18.10
N ILE A 323 22.37 9.78 -18.05
CA ILE A 323 22.17 8.45 -17.45
C ILE A 323 21.83 8.50 -15.95
N PRO A 324 22.48 9.33 -15.09
CA PRO A 324 22.07 9.46 -13.70
C PRO A 324 20.64 10.02 -13.54
N VAL A 325 20.25 10.94 -14.41
CA VAL A 325 18.88 11.50 -14.45
C VAL A 325 17.88 10.43 -14.88
N TYR A 326 18.24 9.59 -15.87
CA TYR A 326 17.44 8.43 -16.28
C TYR A 326 17.18 7.46 -15.13
N ILE A 327 18.24 7.06 -14.40
CA ILE A 327 18.12 6.15 -13.25
C ILE A 327 17.15 6.74 -12.23
N PHE A 328 17.29 8.03 -11.93
CA PHE A 328 16.39 8.70 -11.01
C PHE A 328 14.94 8.74 -11.51
N MET A 329 14.71 9.22 -12.74
CA MET A 329 13.37 9.39 -13.29
C MET A 329 12.65 8.06 -13.49
N SER A 330 13.35 6.99 -13.90
CA SER A 330 12.78 5.65 -14.02
C SER A 330 12.25 5.13 -12.67
N ILE A 331 12.98 5.37 -11.57
CA ILE A 331 12.53 5.03 -10.21
C ILE A 331 11.27 5.83 -9.84
N ILE A 332 11.24 7.14 -10.13
CA ILE A 332 10.07 7.98 -9.85
C ILE A 332 8.85 7.51 -10.64
N VAL A 333 9.01 7.17 -11.92
CA VAL A 333 7.93 6.61 -12.75
C VAL A 333 7.44 5.29 -12.16
N ALA A 334 8.34 4.39 -11.76
CA ALA A 334 7.96 3.11 -11.16
C ALA A 334 7.16 3.28 -9.85
N VAL A 335 7.57 4.21 -8.98
CA VAL A 335 6.84 4.53 -7.74
C VAL A 335 5.48 5.20 -8.05
N PHE A 336 5.43 6.12 -9.00
CA PHE A 336 4.18 6.77 -9.41
C PHE A 336 3.15 5.78 -9.94
N LEU A 337 3.56 4.87 -10.83
CA LEU A 337 2.68 3.82 -11.38
C LEU A 337 2.19 2.90 -10.26
N GLY A 338 3.07 2.45 -9.37
CA GLY A 338 2.70 1.60 -8.23
C GLY A 338 1.70 2.26 -7.29
N LEU A 339 1.92 3.54 -6.93
CA LEU A 339 0.97 4.28 -6.10
C LEU A 339 -0.40 4.40 -6.78
N THR A 340 -0.43 4.81 -8.05
CA THR A 340 -1.68 5.13 -8.75
C THR A 340 -2.56 3.89 -8.94
N ILE A 341 -1.98 2.74 -9.30
CA ILE A 341 -2.75 1.51 -9.56
C ILE A 341 -3.32 0.91 -8.27
N SER A 342 -2.61 1.04 -7.15
CA SER A 342 -3.01 0.44 -5.88
C SER A 342 -3.90 1.34 -5.01
N ALA A 343 -3.87 2.66 -5.24
CA ALA A 343 -4.52 3.67 -4.39
C ALA A 343 -6.04 3.54 -4.28
N GLU A 344 -6.74 2.96 -5.26
CA GLU A 344 -8.21 2.82 -5.25
C GLU A 344 -8.72 1.40 -4.97
N GLU A 345 -7.86 0.39 -4.90
CA GLU A 345 -8.28 -1.02 -4.87
C GLU A 345 -9.17 -1.39 -3.69
N ILE A 346 -8.73 -1.09 -2.46
CA ILE A 346 -9.50 -1.42 -1.25
C ILE A 346 -10.68 -0.45 -1.09
N PHE A 347 -10.51 0.79 -1.54
CA PHE A 347 -11.57 1.79 -1.51
C PHE A 347 -12.79 1.36 -2.32
N ARG A 348 -12.59 0.88 -3.56
CA ARG A 348 -13.66 0.39 -4.45
C ARG A 348 -14.37 -0.84 -3.88
N ASP A 349 -13.60 -1.78 -3.31
CA ASP A 349 -14.15 -3.03 -2.76
C ASP A 349 -14.90 -2.86 -1.44
N ARG A 350 -14.78 -1.71 -0.78
CA ARG A 350 -15.27 -1.51 0.60
C ARG A 350 -16.73 -1.88 0.80
N ASN A 351 -17.59 -1.53 -0.15
CA ASN A 351 -19.01 -1.83 -0.04
C ASN A 351 -19.27 -3.33 -0.21
N ILE A 352 -18.63 -3.98 -1.18
CA ILE A 352 -18.71 -5.44 -1.38
C ILE A 352 -18.22 -6.17 -0.12
N LEU A 353 -17.12 -5.73 0.48
CA LEU A 353 -16.59 -6.29 1.73
C LEU A 353 -17.53 -6.11 2.92
N ARG A 354 -18.31 -5.02 2.97
CA ARG A 354 -19.33 -4.82 4.01
C ARG A 354 -20.45 -5.85 3.90
N ARG A 355 -20.90 -6.17 2.68
CA ARG A 355 -21.87 -7.26 2.44
C ARG A 355 -21.30 -8.61 2.82
N GLU A 356 -20.08 -8.91 2.37
CA GLU A 356 -19.41 -10.20 2.63
C GLU A 356 -19.01 -10.40 4.10
N ARG A 357 -19.11 -9.36 4.94
CA ARG A 357 -18.76 -9.45 6.37
C ARG A 357 -19.53 -10.54 7.12
N PHE A 358 -20.78 -10.82 6.75
CA PHE A 358 -21.59 -11.88 7.38
C PHE A 358 -21.06 -13.30 7.12
N LEU A 359 -20.22 -13.46 6.09
CA LEU A 359 -19.59 -14.75 5.78
C LEU A 359 -18.37 -15.03 6.66
N ASN A 360 -17.82 -14.02 7.35
CA ASN A 360 -16.56 -14.12 8.11
C ASN A 360 -15.44 -14.78 7.28
N LEU A 361 -15.22 -14.27 6.07
CA LEU A 361 -14.15 -14.71 5.17
C LEU A 361 -12.78 -14.22 5.65
N SER A 362 -11.74 -14.90 5.19
CA SER A 362 -10.37 -14.64 5.60
C SER A 362 -9.85 -13.30 5.05
N ARG A 363 -9.65 -12.33 5.94
CA ARG A 363 -9.01 -11.04 5.62
C ARG A 363 -7.62 -11.22 5.00
N SER A 364 -6.82 -12.17 5.49
CA SER A 364 -5.48 -12.42 4.94
C SER A 364 -5.55 -12.93 3.51
N SER A 365 -6.52 -13.78 3.18
CA SER A 365 -6.71 -14.32 1.83
C SER A 365 -7.10 -13.23 0.84
N TYR A 366 -7.98 -12.31 1.24
CA TYR A 366 -8.32 -11.13 0.45
C TYR A 366 -7.10 -10.23 0.23
N LEU A 367 -6.42 -9.80 1.30
CA LEU A 367 -5.26 -8.90 1.17
C LEU A 367 -4.14 -9.52 0.32
N LEU A 368 -3.79 -10.78 0.56
CA LEU A 368 -2.77 -11.46 -0.24
C LEU A 368 -3.15 -11.55 -1.73
N SER A 369 -4.43 -11.81 -2.05
CA SER A 369 -4.84 -11.85 -3.46
C SER A 369 -4.63 -10.50 -4.16
N LYS A 370 -4.94 -9.39 -3.49
CA LYS A 370 -4.72 -8.03 -4.02
C LYS A 370 -3.24 -7.72 -4.18
N VAL A 371 -2.44 -8.01 -3.16
CA VAL A 371 -0.99 -7.82 -3.17
C VAL A 371 -0.35 -8.60 -4.32
N THR A 372 -0.70 -9.87 -4.51
CA THR A 372 -0.14 -10.71 -5.58
C THR A 372 -0.49 -10.16 -6.97
N ILE A 373 -1.74 -9.74 -7.19
CA ILE A 373 -2.16 -9.19 -8.50
C ILE A 373 -1.41 -7.90 -8.80
N LEU A 374 -1.36 -6.97 -7.84
CA LEU A 374 -0.65 -5.70 -8.01
C LEU A 374 0.85 -5.91 -8.22
N MET A 375 1.45 -6.83 -7.47
CA MET A 375 2.85 -7.23 -7.66
C MET A 375 3.09 -7.75 -9.09
N GLY A 376 2.20 -8.59 -9.61
CA GLY A 376 2.29 -9.10 -10.98
C GLY A 376 2.17 -8.00 -12.05
N ILE A 377 1.20 -7.09 -11.89
CA ILE A 377 1.02 -5.95 -12.80
C ILE A 377 2.26 -5.06 -12.81
N SER A 378 2.75 -4.64 -11.63
CA SER A 378 3.93 -3.78 -11.54
C SER A 378 5.22 -4.45 -12.04
N ALA A 379 5.37 -5.76 -11.85
CA ALA A 379 6.50 -6.52 -12.40
C ALA A 379 6.50 -6.49 -13.94
N ILE A 380 5.34 -6.66 -14.57
CA ILE A 380 5.18 -6.57 -16.02
C ILE A 380 5.43 -5.14 -16.50
N GLN A 381 4.87 -4.13 -15.83
CA GLN A 381 5.08 -2.72 -16.21
C GLN A 381 6.56 -2.30 -16.12
N CYS A 382 7.25 -2.67 -15.04
CA CYS A 382 8.68 -2.38 -14.91
C CYS A 382 9.50 -3.11 -15.97
N LEU A 383 9.11 -4.34 -16.33
CA LEU A 383 9.78 -5.11 -17.38
C LEU A 383 9.61 -4.43 -18.74
N LEU A 384 8.38 -4.06 -19.08
CA LEU A 384 8.07 -3.33 -20.31
C LEU A 384 8.80 -1.98 -20.38
N PHE A 385 8.87 -1.26 -19.26
CA PHE A 385 9.61 -0.01 -19.17
C PHE A 385 11.10 -0.21 -19.51
N VAL A 386 11.74 -1.21 -18.89
CA VAL A 386 13.16 -1.52 -19.09
C VAL A 386 13.45 -2.01 -20.50
N ILE A 387 12.59 -2.88 -21.05
CA ILE A 387 12.74 -3.42 -22.42
C ILE A 387 12.69 -2.29 -23.47
N VAL A 388 11.92 -1.23 -23.22
CA VAL A 388 11.86 -0.09 -24.13
C VAL A 388 13.01 0.89 -23.90
N ALA A 389 13.23 1.32 -22.66
CA ALA A 389 14.17 2.41 -22.37
C ALA A 389 15.65 1.99 -22.46
N ASN A 390 16.04 0.83 -21.90
CA ASN A 390 17.46 0.44 -21.83
C ASN A 390 18.10 0.29 -23.21
N PRO A 391 17.47 -0.35 -24.21
CA PRO A 391 18.04 -0.43 -25.56
C PRO A 391 18.18 0.94 -26.23
N ILE A 392 17.21 1.84 -26.05
CA ILE A 392 17.28 3.21 -26.60
C ILE A 392 18.43 4.00 -25.97
N LEU A 393 18.83 3.69 -24.74
CA LEU A 393 19.95 4.35 -24.06
C LEU A 393 21.28 3.58 -24.17
N GLY A 394 21.30 2.42 -24.83
CA GLY A 394 22.51 1.59 -24.92
C GLY A 394 22.97 1.00 -23.59
N ILE A 395 22.05 0.79 -22.63
CA ILE A 395 22.38 0.15 -21.35
C ILE A 395 22.41 -1.37 -21.57
N GLU A 396 23.61 -1.91 -21.77
CA GLU A 396 23.83 -3.33 -22.02
C GLU A 396 24.15 -4.11 -20.74
N GLY A 397 23.63 -5.34 -20.63
CA GLY A 397 23.92 -6.27 -19.52
C GLY A 397 23.25 -5.96 -18.17
N MET A 398 22.75 -4.74 -17.96
CA MET A 398 22.21 -4.29 -16.67
C MET A 398 20.68 -4.32 -16.56
N SER A 399 19.97 -4.74 -17.61
CA SER A 399 18.49 -4.77 -17.64
C SER A 399 17.85 -5.55 -16.49
N PRO A 400 18.34 -6.74 -16.06
CA PRO A 400 17.80 -7.43 -14.90
C PRO A 400 17.95 -6.63 -13.60
N ALA A 401 19.08 -5.94 -13.44
CA ALA A 401 19.35 -5.13 -12.26
C ALA A 401 18.40 -3.94 -12.16
N TYR A 402 18.17 -3.24 -13.29
CA TYR A 402 17.18 -2.18 -13.43
C TYR A 402 15.77 -2.70 -13.14
N TRP A 403 15.38 -3.80 -13.79
CA TRP A 403 14.06 -4.39 -13.61
C TRP A 403 13.76 -4.69 -12.15
N LEU A 404 14.66 -5.39 -11.45
CA LEU A 404 14.44 -5.80 -10.07
C LEU A 404 14.42 -4.61 -9.10
N ALA A 405 15.26 -3.58 -9.32
CA ALA A 405 15.28 -2.38 -8.49
C ALA A 405 14.04 -1.50 -8.69
N LEU A 406 13.58 -1.36 -9.94
CA LEU A 406 12.35 -0.64 -10.29
C LEU A 406 11.12 -1.38 -9.76
N PHE A 407 11.08 -2.70 -9.94
CA PHE A 407 10.03 -3.56 -9.41
C PHE A 407 9.95 -3.49 -7.88
N GLY A 408 11.08 -3.57 -7.17
CA GLY A 408 11.10 -3.43 -5.71
C GLY A 408 10.57 -2.08 -5.22
N SER A 409 10.90 -0.99 -5.94
CA SER A 409 10.36 0.34 -5.68
C SER A 409 8.86 0.42 -5.95
N ALA A 410 8.40 -0.07 -7.11
CA ALA A 410 6.99 -0.11 -7.47
C ALA A 410 6.16 -0.99 -6.50
N PHE A 411 6.73 -2.10 -6.03
CA PHE A 411 6.08 -2.98 -5.06
C PHE A 411 5.95 -2.30 -3.68
N THR A 412 6.98 -1.59 -3.23
CA THR A 412 6.89 -0.78 -2.01
C THR A 412 5.81 0.29 -2.15
N ALA A 413 5.77 0.96 -3.31
CA ALA A 413 4.74 1.93 -3.66
C ALA A 413 3.32 1.32 -3.68
N ASN A 414 3.15 0.10 -4.21
CA ASN A 414 1.87 -0.62 -4.16
C ASN A 414 1.38 -0.79 -2.72
N MET A 415 2.27 -1.12 -1.78
CA MET A 415 1.88 -1.29 -0.37
C MET A 415 1.47 0.04 0.26
N ILE A 416 2.19 1.12 -0.05
CA ILE A 416 1.82 2.48 0.38
C ILE A 416 0.45 2.86 -0.20
N GLY A 417 0.19 2.61 -1.49
CA GLY A 417 -1.09 2.91 -2.12
C GLY A 417 -2.25 2.09 -1.55
N LEU A 418 -2.06 0.81 -1.25
CA LEU A 418 -3.06 0.00 -0.53
C LEU A 418 -3.37 0.55 0.87
N ILE A 419 -2.36 1.01 1.61
CA ILE A 419 -2.55 1.64 2.93
C ILE A 419 -3.38 2.92 2.79
N ILE A 420 -3.10 3.76 1.79
CA ILE A 420 -3.87 4.97 1.47
C ILE A 420 -5.32 4.57 1.14
N SER A 421 -5.50 3.58 0.27
CA SER A 421 -6.81 3.06 -0.15
C SER A 421 -7.68 2.60 1.01
N ALA A 422 -7.08 1.90 1.98
CA ALA A 422 -7.76 1.42 3.18
C ALA A 422 -8.08 2.55 4.18
N SER A 423 -7.29 3.62 4.18
CA SER A 423 -7.33 4.64 5.24
C SER A 423 -8.28 5.80 4.94
N PHE A 424 -8.40 6.23 3.69
CA PHE A 424 -9.21 7.38 3.31
C PHE A 424 -10.62 7.01 2.86
N ASN A 425 -11.55 7.96 2.95
CA ASN A 425 -12.98 7.77 2.62
C ASN A 425 -13.40 8.46 1.31
N SER A 426 -12.47 9.08 0.58
CA SER A 426 -12.76 9.78 -0.68
C SER A 426 -11.61 9.61 -1.65
N VAL A 427 -11.96 9.37 -2.91
CA VAL A 427 -11.04 9.29 -4.05
C VAL A 427 -10.24 10.59 -4.21
N ILE A 428 -10.87 11.75 -4.02
CA ILE A 428 -10.20 13.06 -4.13
C ILE A 428 -9.08 13.18 -3.09
N THR A 429 -9.34 12.75 -1.84
CA THR A 429 -8.34 12.79 -0.77
C THR A 429 -7.17 11.85 -1.09
N ILE A 430 -7.45 10.68 -1.64
CA ILE A 430 -6.43 9.72 -2.07
C ILE A 430 -5.48 10.37 -3.10
N TYR A 431 -6.02 11.03 -4.12
CA TYR A 431 -5.21 11.69 -5.15
C TYR A 431 -4.41 12.89 -4.65
N ILE A 432 -4.91 13.65 -3.67
CA ILE A 432 -4.15 14.75 -3.04
C ILE A 432 -2.92 14.22 -2.29
N VAL A 433 -3.01 13.02 -1.69
CA VAL A 433 -1.93 12.43 -0.90
C VAL A 433 -0.78 11.92 -1.78
N ILE A 434 -1.04 11.49 -3.01
CA ILE A 434 -0.01 10.93 -3.90
C ILE A 434 1.14 11.93 -4.15
N PRO A 435 0.91 13.18 -4.62
CA PRO A 435 1.98 14.18 -4.76
C PRO A 435 2.67 14.53 -3.45
N LEU A 436 1.93 14.58 -2.33
CA LEU A 436 2.48 14.87 -1.00
C LEU A 436 3.48 13.80 -0.56
N LEU A 437 3.35 12.56 -1.03
CA LEU A 437 4.30 11.48 -0.79
C LEU A 437 5.44 11.47 -1.81
N LEU A 438 5.14 11.70 -3.08
CA LEU A 438 6.14 11.69 -4.15
C LEU A 438 7.19 12.77 -4.00
N ILE A 439 6.81 14.00 -3.62
CA ILE A 439 7.77 15.12 -3.51
C ILE A 439 8.85 14.83 -2.46
N PRO A 440 8.55 14.42 -1.21
CA PRO A 440 9.56 13.98 -0.26
C PRO A 440 10.39 12.80 -0.75
N MET A 441 9.78 11.80 -1.39
CA MET A 441 10.51 10.65 -1.96
C MET A 441 11.49 11.08 -3.05
N MET A 442 11.14 12.10 -3.83
CA MET A 442 11.97 12.68 -4.87
C MET A 442 13.17 13.45 -4.27
N VAL A 443 12.90 14.33 -3.30
CA VAL A 443 13.91 15.17 -2.62
C VAL A 443 14.88 14.32 -1.79
N LEU A 444 14.38 13.33 -1.07
CA LEU A 444 15.17 12.48 -0.16
C LEU A 444 15.77 11.24 -0.84
N SER A 445 15.75 11.17 -2.16
CA SER A 445 16.40 10.11 -2.95
C SER A 445 17.94 10.21 -2.94
N GLY A 446 18.47 11.42 -2.77
CA GLY A 446 19.90 11.72 -2.93
C GLY A 446 20.31 12.07 -4.37
N ALA A 447 19.40 11.99 -5.34
CA ALA A 447 19.66 12.32 -6.75
C ALA A 447 19.60 13.83 -7.02
N MET A 448 18.53 14.49 -6.55
CA MET A 448 18.30 15.92 -6.78
C MET A 448 19.14 16.82 -5.87
N PHE A 449 19.33 16.39 -4.62
CA PHE A 449 20.11 17.10 -3.61
C PHE A 449 21.02 16.14 -2.86
N SER A 450 22.31 16.46 -2.77
CA SER A 450 23.27 15.70 -1.98
C SER A 450 22.91 15.79 -0.49
N PHE A 451 22.95 14.66 0.22
CA PHE A 451 22.48 14.59 1.61
C PHE A 451 23.25 15.47 2.59
N ASP A 452 24.54 15.64 2.37
CA ASP A 452 25.45 16.51 3.11
C ASP A 452 25.15 18.00 2.94
N LYS A 453 24.45 18.37 1.85
CA LYS A 453 24.03 19.74 1.54
C LYS A 453 22.58 20.04 1.99
N LEU A 454 21.90 19.08 2.64
CA LEU A 454 20.57 19.30 3.24
C LEU A 454 20.68 20.05 4.58
N ASN A 455 19.52 20.49 5.11
CA ASN A 455 19.44 21.16 6.41
C ASN A 455 20.16 20.36 7.52
N ARG A 456 21.08 21.03 8.24
CA ARG A 456 21.95 20.47 9.29
C ARG A 456 21.22 19.78 10.43
N THR A 457 19.93 20.05 10.62
CA THR A 457 19.11 19.33 11.61
C THR A 457 18.82 17.89 11.21
N ILE A 458 18.85 17.59 9.90
CA ILE A 458 18.51 16.29 9.32
C ILE A 458 19.75 15.66 8.66
N SER A 459 20.66 16.48 8.09
CA SER A 459 21.86 16.04 7.40
C SER A 459 23.00 15.68 8.33
N ARG A 460 23.84 14.75 7.86
CA ARG A 460 25.11 14.39 8.47
C ARG A 460 26.14 14.17 7.36
N PRO A 461 27.38 14.65 7.52
CA PRO A 461 28.43 14.43 6.51
C PRO A 461 28.91 12.97 6.48
N ASP A 462 28.79 12.23 7.59
CA ASP A 462 29.29 10.86 7.69
C ASP A 462 28.32 9.79 7.20
N LYS A 463 27.01 10.09 7.14
CA LYS A 463 25.95 9.08 6.96
C LYS A 463 24.71 9.64 6.28
N VAL A 464 23.99 8.76 5.60
CA VAL A 464 22.67 9.08 5.06
C VAL A 464 21.68 9.49 6.17
N PRO A 465 20.86 10.54 5.97
CA PRO A 465 19.84 10.99 6.91
C PRO A 465 18.83 9.90 7.26
N LEU A 466 18.42 9.83 8.53
CA LEU A 466 17.52 8.78 8.99
C LEU A 466 16.16 8.80 8.27
N VAL A 467 15.66 9.99 7.90
CA VAL A 467 14.39 10.13 7.16
C VAL A 467 14.51 9.57 5.73
N ALA A 468 15.69 9.69 5.10
CA ALA A 468 15.94 9.15 3.77
C ALA A 468 16.05 7.61 3.77
N GLU A 469 16.41 6.99 4.89
CA GLU A 469 16.41 5.52 5.05
C GLU A 469 14.99 4.91 4.94
N LEU A 470 13.94 5.71 5.14
CA LEU A 470 12.55 5.28 4.96
C LEU A 470 12.08 5.36 3.50
N MET A 471 12.82 6.04 2.63
CA MET A 471 12.39 6.34 1.27
C MET A 471 12.83 5.23 0.32
N PRO A 472 11.91 4.52 -0.38
CA PRO A 472 12.29 3.45 -1.31
C PRO A 472 13.15 3.96 -2.47
N THR A 473 12.87 5.19 -2.92
CA THR A 473 13.60 5.86 -4.01
C THR A 473 15.09 5.98 -3.74
N ARG A 474 15.50 6.27 -2.49
CA ARG A 474 16.90 6.34 -2.09
C ARG A 474 17.61 5.00 -2.26
N TRP A 475 16.97 3.91 -1.84
CA TRP A 475 17.56 2.57 -1.90
C TRP A 475 17.75 2.11 -3.34
N SER A 476 16.73 2.27 -4.17
CA SER A 476 16.82 1.95 -5.61
C SER A 476 17.85 2.83 -6.33
N TYR A 477 17.91 4.12 -6.01
CA TYR A 477 18.84 5.04 -6.68
C TYR A 477 20.30 4.71 -6.36
N GLU A 478 20.63 4.53 -5.08
CA GLU A 478 21.99 4.09 -4.69
C GLU A 478 22.33 2.71 -5.26
N ALA A 479 21.37 1.77 -5.28
CA ALA A 479 21.60 0.44 -5.83
C ALA A 479 22.00 0.50 -7.31
N LEU A 480 21.22 1.23 -8.13
CA LEU A 480 21.46 1.32 -9.56
C LEU A 480 22.68 2.16 -9.90
N MET A 481 22.92 3.28 -9.20
CA MET A 481 24.12 4.10 -9.42
C MET A 481 25.40 3.32 -9.12
N VAL A 482 25.47 2.65 -7.96
CA VAL A 482 26.66 1.87 -7.58
C VAL A 482 26.83 0.66 -8.49
N SER A 483 25.76 -0.06 -8.82
CA SER A 483 25.86 -1.25 -9.66
C SER A 483 26.18 -0.91 -11.12
N GLN A 484 25.56 0.13 -11.68
CA GLN A 484 25.89 0.59 -13.03
C GLN A 484 27.34 1.07 -13.14
N PHE A 485 27.92 1.64 -12.08
CA PHE A 485 29.33 1.99 -12.04
C PHE A 485 30.27 0.80 -11.88
N LYS A 486 29.95 -0.10 -10.94
CA LYS A 486 30.89 -1.13 -10.45
C LYS A 486 30.77 -2.45 -11.21
N ASP A 487 29.55 -2.85 -11.52
CA ASP A 487 29.22 -4.21 -12.00
C ASP A 487 29.05 -4.28 -13.52
N ASN A 488 29.24 -3.15 -14.24
CA ASN A 488 29.25 -3.15 -15.70
C ASN A 488 30.43 -3.95 -16.25
N ARG A 489 30.30 -4.40 -17.50
CA ARG A 489 31.25 -5.30 -18.15
C ARG A 489 32.68 -4.74 -18.25
N TYR A 490 32.83 -3.41 -18.36
CA TYR A 490 34.14 -2.76 -18.39
C TYR A 490 34.79 -2.78 -17.01
N SER A 491 34.04 -2.43 -15.97
CA SER A 491 34.53 -2.29 -14.59
C SER A 491 34.77 -3.64 -13.91
N SER A 492 34.01 -4.66 -14.31
CA SER A 492 34.18 -6.05 -13.86
C SER A 492 35.20 -6.83 -14.69
N LEU A 493 35.86 -6.21 -15.68
CA LEU A 493 36.83 -6.89 -16.52
C LEU A 493 38.07 -7.24 -15.69
N VAL A 494 38.50 -8.50 -15.73
CA VAL A 494 39.65 -9.03 -14.99
C VAL A 494 40.96 -8.74 -15.75
N TYR A 495 41.92 -8.14 -15.05
CA TYR A 495 43.22 -7.70 -15.56
C TYR A 495 44.34 -8.65 -15.15
N THR A 496 44.23 -9.32 -14.00
CA THR A 496 45.26 -10.22 -13.45
C THR A 496 44.77 -11.65 -13.27
N ALA A 497 45.69 -12.61 -13.18
CA ALA A 497 45.36 -14.01 -12.88
C ALA A 497 44.74 -14.18 -11.48
N ASP A 498 45.06 -13.27 -10.55
CA ASP A 498 44.53 -13.24 -9.19
C ASP A 498 43.10 -12.69 -9.10
N GLY A 499 42.50 -12.33 -10.24
CA GLY A 499 41.10 -11.88 -10.32
C GLY A 499 40.90 -10.39 -10.08
N GLU A 500 41.96 -9.56 -10.14
CA GLU A 500 41.81 -8.12 -10.00
C GLU A 500 41.11 -7.54 -11.22
N THR A 501 40.05 -6.78 -10.99
CA THR A 501 39.31 -6.05 -12.02
C THR A 501 39.75 -4.60 -12.13
N PHE A 502 39.37 -3.91 -13.21
CA PHE A 502 39.51 -2.47 -13.34
C PHE A 502 39.02 -1.72 -12.09
N TYR A 503 37.80 -2.04 -11.62
CA TYR A 503 37.24 -1.43 -10.41
C TYR A 503 38.11 -1.70 -9.17
N SER A 504 38.61 -2.93 -9.00
CA SER A 504 39.42 -3.27 -7.83
C SER A 504 40.78 -2.57 -7.81
N LEU A 505 41.41 -2.40 -8.97
CA LEU A 505 42.67 -1.67 -9.12
C LEU A 505 42.44 -0.17 -8.87
N GLN A 506 41.41 0.42 -9.49
CA GLN A 506 41.07 1.83 -9.28
C GLN A 506 40.70 2.12 -7.83
N LYS A 507 40.03 1.17 -7.16
CA LYS A 507 39.75 1.24 -5.72
C LYS A 507 41.03 1.28 -4.88
N LYS A 508 42.03 0.44 -5.19
CA LYS A 508 43.33 0.44 -4.50
C LYS A 508 44.05 1.78 -4.70
N ILE A 509 44.08 2.28 -5.93
CA ILE A 509 44.67 3.59 -6.28
C ILE A 509 43.99 4.70 -5.48
N SER A 510 42.66 4.81 -5.55
CA SER A 510 41.89 5.84 -4.85
C SER A 510 42.07 5.80 -3.33
N GLN A 511 42.08 4.61 -2.73
CA GLN A 511 42.30 4.48 -1.28
C GLN A 511 43.72 4.89 -0.87
N ALA A 512 44.75 4.48 -1.63
CA ALA A 512 46.13 4.85 -1.35
C ALA A 512 46.41 6.34 -1.60
N ASP A 513 45.85 6.89 -2.68
CA ASP A 513 45.92 8.31 -3.03
C ASP A 513 45.28 9.19 -1.96
N PHE A 514 44.06 8.87 -1.51
CA PHE A 514 43.43 9.61 -0.42
C PHE A 514 44.27 9.61 0.86
N ASN A 515 44.89 8.48 1.21
CA ASN A 515 45.73 8.40 2.40
C ASN A 515 47.00 9.26 2.26
N SER A 516 47.68 9.18 1.12
CA SER A 516 48.95 9.88 0.88
C SER A 516 48.78 11.39 0.59
N VAL A 517 47.79 11.77 -0.20
CA VAL A 517 47.58 13.15 -0.69
C VAL A 517 46.71 13.98 0.24
N HIS A 518 45.77 13.35 0.97
CA HIS A 518 44.81 14.07 1.80
C HIS A 518 44.95 13.77 3.30
N ARG A 519 44.87 12.50 3.71
CA ARG A 519 44.85 12.14 5.13
C ARG A 519 46.18 12.44 5.83
N ILE A 520 47.31 12.00 5.29
CA ILE A 520 48.61 12.17 5.93
C ILE A 520 49.01 13.65 6.04
N PRO A 521 48.90 14.49 4.99
CA PRO A 521 49.19 15.92 5.10
C PRO A 521 48.32 16.62 6.15
N GLU A 522 47.02 16.30 6.20
CA GLU A 522 46.11 16.84 7.22
C GLU A 522 46.50 16.38 8.64
N LEU A 523 46.90 15.11 8.80
CA LEU A 523 47.40 14.62 10.09
C LEU A 523 48.72 15.29 10.49
N ARG A 524 49.59 15.64 9.54
CA ARG A 524 50.81 16.42 9.80
C ARG A 524 50.49 17.84 10.26
N GLU A 525 49.51 18.49 9.64
CA GLU A 525 49.05 19.80 10.11
C GLU A 525 48.52 19.71 11.54
N VAL A 526 47.67 18.72 11.84
CA VAL A 526 47.16 18.49 13.21
C VAL A 526 48.27 18.14 14.19
N LEU A 527 49.30 17.39 13.76
CA LEU A 527 50.45 17.02 14.58
C LEU A 527 51.32 18.25 14.91
N ARG A 528 51.58 19.11 13.92
CA ARG A 528 52.30 20.38 14.11
C ARG A 528 51.56 21.29 15.07
N ASP A 529 50.25 21.42 14.88
CA ASP A 529 49.36 22.13 15.78
C ASP A 529 49.42 21.58 17.21
N ALA A 530 49.43 20.25 17.37
CA ALA A 530 49.55 19.60 18.67
C ALA A 530 50.92 19.87 19.32
N ALA A 531 52.00 19.83 18.53
CA ALA A 531 53.34 20.17 18.98
C ALA A 531 53.45 21.64 19.42
N GLU A 532 52.78 22.59 18.78
CA GLU A 532 52.77 23.98 19.25
C GLU A 532 51.94 24.18 20.54
N LYS A 533 50.97 23.29 20.80
CA LYS A 533 50.04 23.37 21.95
C LYS A 533 50.55 22.64 23.19
N HIS A 534 51.54 21.74 23.08
CA HIS A 534 51.93 20.84 24.18
C HIS A 534 52.52 21.57 25.40
N ASP A 535 53.20 22.70 25.18
CA ASP A 535 53.81 23.52 26.23
C ASP A 535 52.83 24.53 26.88
N ASN A 536 51.59 24.64 26.38
CA ASN A 536 50.62 25.64 26.85
C ASN A 536 49.52 25.03 27.73
N PRO A 537 49.50 25.32 29.05
CA PRO A 537 48.50 24.77 29.98
C PRO A 537 47.04 25.14 29.65
N GLU A 538 46.80 26.27 29.00
CA GLU A 538 45.44 26.73 28.64
C GLU A 538 44.86 25.97 27.44
N LYS A 539 45.71 25.32 26.63
CA LYS A 539 45.31 24.62 25.40
C LYS A 539 45.21 23.10 25.54
N ILE A 540 45.35 22.55 26.75
CA ILE A 540 45.31 21.09 27.04
C ILE A 540 44.05 20.42 26.47
N LYS A 541 42.89 21.09 26.53
CA LYS A 541 41.63 20.54 25.99
C LYS A 541 41.64 20.45 24.46
N SER A 542 42.22 21.44 23.78
CA SER A 542 42.39 21.40 22.31
C SER A 542 43.40 20.34 21.90
N LEU A 543 44.54 20.28 22.61
CA LEU A 543 45.55 19.24 22.42
C LEU A 543 44.96 17.83 22.56
N GLY A 544 44.13 17.61 23.57
CA GLY A 544 43.43 16.34 23.76
C GLY A 544 42.51 15.96 22.58
N ASN A 545 41.88 16.93 21.92
CA ASN A 545 41.07 16.69 20.72
C ASN A 545 41.94 16.33 19.51
N ASP A 546 43.05 17.06 19.30
CA ASP A 546 43.99 16.86 18.19
C ASP A 546 44.64 15.46 18.29
N LEU A 547 45.18 15.11 19.47
CA LEU A 547 45.73 13.78 19.74
C LEU A 547 44.67 12.68 19.62
N SER A 548 43.43 12.95 20.06
CA SER A 548 42.33 12.00 19.87
C SER A 548 41.97 11.79 18.39
N LEU A 549 42.09 12.82 17.56
CA LEU A 549 41.85 12.72 16.12
C LEU A 549 42.94 11.86 15.49
N ILE A 550 44.21 12.13 15.78
CA ILE A 550 45.36 11.36 15.28
C ILE A 550 45.20 9.87 15.61
N ARG A 551 44.95 9.53 16.89
CA ARG A 551 44.74 8.13 17.30
C ARG A 551 43.61 7.44 16.54
N LYS A 552 42.49 8.13 16.33
CA LYS A 552 41.32 7.56 15.63
C LYS A 552 41.61 7.33 14.16
N GLU A 553 42.31 8.24 13.50
CA GLU A 553 42.65 8.09 12.08
C GLU A 553 43.74 7.04 11.86
N LEU A 554 44.73 6.96 12.76
CA LEU A 554 45.72 5.87 12.77
C LEU A 554 45.05 4.49 12.90
N ALA A 555 44.03 4.37 13.76
CA ALA A 555 43.26 3.13 13.90
C ALA A 555 42.42 2.75 12.68
N LYS A 556 42.17 3.68 11.76
CA LYS A 556 41.42 3.42 10.50
C LYS A 556 42.31 2.94 9.37
N ILE A 557 43.62 3.17 9.46
CA ILE A 557 44.57 2.72 8.43
C ILE A 557 44.68 1.20 8.57
N PRO A 558 44.27 0.42 7.55
CA PRO A 558 44.30 -1.03 7.62
C PRO A 558 45.75 -1.51 7.67
N LEU A 559 46.09 -2.33 8.67
CA LEU A 559 47.39 -2.99 8.76
C LEU A 559 47.48 -4.08 7.67
N SER A 560 48.34 -3.90 6.68
CA SER A 560 48.75 -4.94 5.73
C SER A 560 50.04 -5.63 6.19
N SER A 561 50.45 -6.71 5.52
CA SER A 561 51.72 -7.40 5.82
C SER A 561 52.94 -6.49 5.81
N ASP A 562 52.86 -5.38 5.07
CA ASP A 562 53.95 -4.44 4.84
C ASP A 562 53.81 -3.16 5.70
N MET A 563 52.72 -3.03 6.48
CA MET A 563 52.47 -1.88 7.35
C MET A 563 52.62 -2.26 8.83
N VAL A 564 53.57 -1.62 9.50
CA VAL A 564 53.76 -1.76 10.95
C VAL A 564 52.82 -0.79 11.68
N GLN A 565 52.25 -1.22 12.81
CA GLN A 565 51.44 -0.34 13.65
C GLN A 565 52.36 0.65 14.37
N PHE A 566 51.94 1.90 14.52
CA PHE A 566 52.73 2.86 15.29
C PHE A 566 52.84 2.41 16.76
N ASP A 567 54.05 2.08 17.21
CA ASP A 567 54.31 1.56 18.57
C ASP A 567 54.05 2.60 19.68
N GLY A 568 53.99 3.89 19.34
CA GLY A 568 53.82 5.00 20.29
C GLY A 568 52.38 5.44 20.57
N ILE A 569 51.36 4.64 20.27
CA ILE A 569 49.93 5.03 20.46
C ILE A 569 49.62 5.47 21.90
N ASP A 570 50.26 4.85 22.90
CA ASP A 570 50.07 5.18 24.32
C ASP A 570 50.71 6.52 24.74
N ALA A 571 51.61 7.07 23.92
CA ALA A 571 52.21 8.38 24.12
C ALA A 571 51.36 9.52 23.56
N LEU A 572 50.32 9.22 22.76
CA LEU A 572 49.35 10.17 22.20
C LEU A 572 48.28 10.61 23.22
N TYR A 573 48.63 10.81 24.50
CA TYR A 573 47.75 11.35 25.53
C TYR A 573 48.31 12.66 26.09
N PRO A 574 47.46 13.62 26.50
CA PRO A 574 47.93 14.82 27.19
C PRO A 574 48.81 14.45 28.39
N GLY A 575 50.02 15.01 28.46
CA GLY A 575 51.01 14.75 29.52
C GLY A 575 52.07 13.68 29.21
N LYS A 576 51.87 12.83 28.19
CA LYS A 576 52.89 11.89 27.67
C LYS A 576 53.44 12.29 26.29
N PHE A 577 52.74 13.17 25.60
CA PHE A 577 53.12 13.68 24.29
C PHE A 577 54.27 14.68 24.42
N ASN A 578 55.34 14.49 23.64
CA ASN A 578 56.53 15.33 23.62
C ASN A 578 57.09 15.44 22.19
N ASN A 579 58.16 16.24 22.02
CA ASN A 579 58.77 16.45 20.71
C ASN A 579 59.39 15.17 20.10
N ASP A 580 59.83 14.21 20.91
CA ASP A 580 60.35 12.93 20.41
C ASP A 580 59.23 12.10 19.77
N VAL A 581 58.06 12.05 20.41
CA VAL A 581 56.85 11.40 19.88
C VAL A 581 56.39 12.07 18.59
N THR A 582 56.49 13.41 18.51
CA THR A 582 56.22 14.16 17.28
C THR A 582 57.16 13.73 16.15
N GLY A 583 58.47 13.64 16.41
CA GLY A 583 59.45 13.18 15.42
C GLY A 583 59.18 11.75 14.95
N SER A 584 58.93 10.82 15.87
CA SER A 584 58.60 9.43 15.52
C SER A 584 57.30 9.28 14.73
N LEU A 585 56.28 10.12 15.01
CA LEU A 585 55.04 10.14 14.22
C LEU A 585 55.25 10.67 12.81
N ASP A 586 56.11 11.68 12.64
CA ASP A 586 56.38 12.24 11.33
C ASP A 586 57.19 11.28 10.45
N GLU A 587 58.19 10.60 11.02
CA GLU A 587 58.91 9.49 10.38
C GLU A 587 57.95 8.36 9.98
N TYR A 588 57.01 8.00 10.86
CA TYR A 588 55.97 7.02 10.56
C TYR A 588 55.05 7.46 9.41
N PHE A 589 54.70 8.75 9.34
CA PHE A 589 53.93 9.31 8.23
C PHE A 589 54.70 9.28 6.90
N ASP A 590 56.03 9.46 6.91
CA ASP A 590 56.87 9.30 5.72
C ASP A 590 56.89 7.85 5.23
N GLU A 591 57.04 6.89 6.15
CA GLU A 591 56.99 5.46 5.84
C GLU A 591 55.63 5.07 5.23
N LEU A 592 54.52 5.48 5.86
CA LEU A 592 53.18 5.25 5.34
C LEU A 592 52.98 5.85 3.95
N SER A 593 53.42 7.09 3.74
CA SER A 593 53.33 7.75 2.42
C SER A 593 54.12 6.97 1.37
N SER A 594 55.32 6.46 1.71
CA SER A 594 56.11 5.61 0.81
C SER A 594 55.39 4.32 0.44
N ILE A 595 54.76 3.65 1.42
CA ILE A 595 54.00 2.41 1.19
C ILE A 595 52.80 2.68 0.28
N PHE A 596 52.00 3.72 0.55
CA PHE A 596 50.86 4.07 -0.29
C PHE A 596 51.29 4.44 -1.72
N ASN A 597 52.36 5.21 -1.88
CA ASN A 597 52.91 5.53 -3.20
C ASN A 597 53.36 4.28 -3.97
N LYS A 598 53.99 3.30 -3.31
CA LYS A 598 54.32 2.00 -3.93
C LYS A 598 53.07 1.23 -4.37
N GLN A 599 52.00 1.25 -3.56
CA GLN A 599 50.74 0.61 -3.92
C GLN A 599 50.07 1.26 -5.14
N ILE A 600 50.12 2.59 -5.24
CA ILE A 600 49.62 3.33 -6.40
C ILE A 600 50.40 2.92 -7.65
N ILE A 601 51.74 3.02 -7.60
CA ILE A 601 52.61 2.71 -8.75
C ILE A 601 52.40 1.28 -9.24
N GLU A 602 52.30 0.31 -8.33
CA GLU A 602 52.11 -1.09 -8.72
C GLU A 602 50.73 -1.33 -9.35
N ALA A 603 49.66 -0.77 -8.78
CA ALA A 603 48.32 -0.89 -9.33
C ALA A 603 48.18 -0.18 -10.69
N GLU A 604 48.82 0.99 -10.85
CA GLU A 604 48.89 1.71 -12.13
C GLU A 604 49.69 0.94 -13.17
N ARG A 605 50.84 0.36 -12.80
CA ARG A 605 51.66 -0.47 -13.68
C ARG A 605 50.86 -1.64 -14.26
N ILE A 606 50.16 -2.38 -13.40
CA ILE A 606 49.29 -3.49 -13.80
C ILE A 606 48.19 -3.02 -14.76
N LYS A 607 47.53 -1.91 -14.41
CA LYS A 607 46.46 -1.31 -15.22
C LYS A 607 46.98 -0.90 -16.61
N ASP A 608 48.07 -0.14 -16.66
CA ASP A 608 48.64 0.42 -17.88
C ASP A 608 49.22 -0.67 -18.79
N GLU A 609 49.85 -1.70 -18.22
CA GLU A 609 50.31 -2.88 -18.95
C GLU A 609 49.15 -3.55 -19.67
N PHE A 610 48.06 -3.85 -18.95
CA PHE A 610 46.87 -4.47 -19.54
C PHE A 610 46.20 -3.58 -20.59
N VAL A 611 46.08 -2.27 -20.31
CA VAL A 611 45.50 -1.28 -21.23
C VAL A 611 46.32 -1.16 -22.52
N SER A 612 47.65 -1.14 -22.41
CA SER A 612 48.54 -1.02 -23.57
C SER A 612 48.41 -2.21 -24.53
N LEU A 613 48.22 -3.42 -23.99
CA LEU A 613 48.07 -4.65 -24.77
C LEU A 613 46.68 -4.79 -25.42
N ASN A 614 45.65 -4.15 -24.86
CA ASN A 614 44.24 -4.36 -25.26
C ASN A 614 43.52 -3.08 -25.71
N ARG A 615 44.27 -2.02 -26.04
CA ARG A 615 43.78 -0.65 -26.19
C ARG A 615 42.51 -0.48 -27.03
N GLU A 616 42.45 -1.07 -28.23
CA GLU A 616 41.29 -0.89 -29.12
C GLU A 616 40.02 -1.57 -28.58
N LYS A 617 40.15 -2.79 -28.06
CA LYS A 617 39.03 -3.54 -27.49
C LYS A 617 38.51 -2.89 -26.21
N LEU A 618 39.42 -2.36 -25.38
CA LEU A 618 39.06 -1.64 -24.16
C LEU A 618 38.33 -0.34 -24.45
N LYS A 619 38.78 0.44 -25.43
CA LYS A 619 38.06 1.65 -25.85
C LYS A 619 36.64 1.37 -26.34
N ALA A 620 36.43 0.25 -27.05
CA ALA A 620 35.08 -0.15 -27.44
C ALA A 620 34.22 -0.50 -26.21
N LEU A 621 34.75 -1.32 -25.29
CA LEU A 621 34.05 -1.66 -24.06
C LEU A 621 33.76 -0.43 -23.17
N GLU A 622 34.68 0.52 -23.09
CA GLU A 622 34.50 1.76 -22.35
C GLU A 622 33.35 2.59 -22.92
N LYS A 623 33.31 2.75 -24.25
CA LYS A 623 32.24 3.47 -24.96
C LYS A 623 30.85 2.86 -24.74
N ASP A 624 30.78 1.53 -24.62
CA ASP A 624 29.52 0.79 -24.56
C ASP A 624 29.02 0.55 -23.13
N TYR A 625 29.91 0.48 -22.12
CA TYR A 625 29.56 0.04 -20.76
C TYR A 625 29.93 1.01 -19.63
N TYR A 626 30.86 1.94 -19.87
CA TYR A 626 31.26 2.95 -18.89
C TYR A 626 30.47 4.24 -19.08
N ASN A 627 30.35 5.11 -18.07
CA ASN A 627 29.70 6.42 -18.20
C ASN A 627 30.38 7.46 -17.31
N TYR A 628 30.93 8.51 -17.93
CA TYR A 628 31.73 9.52 -17.23
C TYR A 628 30.90 10.38 -16.28
N LYS A 629 29.66 10.71 -16.65
CA LYS A 629 28.80 11.51 -15.78
C LYS A 629 28.38 10.73 -14.52
N LEU A 630 28.21 9.43 -14.66
CA LEU A 630 27.95 8.55 -13.54
C LEU A 630 29.18 8.51 -12.62
N GLU A 631 30.38 8.29 -13.15
CA GLU A 631 31.65 8.37 -12.41
C GLU A 631 31.74 9.66 -11.62
N GLU A 632 31.54 10.82 -12.28
CA GLU A 632 31.63 12.14 -11.66
C GLU A 632 30.78 12.25 -10.38
N ILE A 633 29.54 11.73 -10.42
CA ILE A 633 28.60 11.79 -9.31
C ILE A 633 28.99 10.83 -8.18
N VAL A 634 29.36 9.59 -8.52
CA VAL A 634 29.69 8.57 -7.51
C VAL A 634 31.08 8.73 -6.92
N THR A 635 31.96 9.50 -7.57
CA THR A 635 33.29 9.88 -7.07
C THR A 635 33.32 11.26 -6.42
N ARG A 636 32.31 12.11 -6.68
CA ARG A 636 32.29 13.53 -6.24
C ARG A 636 33.51 14.29 -6.76
N TYR A 637 33.88 14.06 -8.02
CA TYR A 637 35.10 14.60 -8.62
C TYR A 637 35.23 16.13 -8.49
N TYR A 638 34.13 16.88 -8.68
CA TYR A 638 34.14 18.35 -8.61
C TYR A 638 33.86 18.95 -7.23
N ASP A 639 33.61 18.16 -6.19
CA ASP A 639 33.44 18.73 -4.84
C ASP A 639 34.79 19.28 -4.33
N PRO A 640 34.85 20.55 -3.88
CA PRO A 640 36.10 21.20 -3.46
C PRO A 640 36.62 20.64 -2.13
N ASP A 641 35.71 20.29 -1.22
CA ASP A 641 36.04 19.76 0.10
C ASP A 641 36.27 18.24 -0.01
N LYS A 642 37.52 17.82 -0.27
CA LYS A 642 37.89 16.39 -0.35
C LYS A 642 37.91 15.68 1.00
N ILE A 643 38.08 16.45 2.08
CA ILE A 643 38.15 15.97 3.46
C ILE A 643 37.30 16.86 4.37
N ILE A 644 36.49 16.26 5.23
CA ILE A 644 35.61 16.98 6.17
C ILE A 644 35.98 16.60 7.60
N LYS A 645 36.33 17.59 8.43
CA LYS A 645 36.55 17.43 9.87
C LYS A 645 35.20 17.36 10.61
N PHE A 646 34.89 16.22 11.23
CA PHE A 646 33.66 16.05 11.99
C PHE A 646 33.86 15.14 13.21
N LYS A 647 33.47 15.61 14.41
CA LYS A 647 33.54 14.85 15.69
C LYS A 647 34.93 14.21 15.97
N ASN A 648 36.00 14.99 15.80
CA ASN A 648 37.40 14.55 15.96
C ASN A 648 37.75 13.36 15.05
N SER A 649 37.32 13.43 13.79
CA SER A 649 37.59 12.43 12.77
C SER A 649 37.60 13.08 11.40
N LEU A 650 38.39 12.53 10.49
CA LEU A 650 38.46 12.93 9.10
C LEU A 650 37.52 12.05 8.29
N ILE A 651 36.53 12.67 7.65
CA ILE A 651 35.61 12.00 6.74
C ILE A 651 36.13 12.22 5.32
N GLN A 652 36.39 11.12 4.62
CA GLN A 652 36.67 11.13 3.20
C GLN A 652 35.40 11.52 2.43
N ASN A 653 35.46 12.63 1.71
CA ASN A 653 34.36 13.15 0.90
C ASN A 653 34.60 13.00 -0.61
N THR A 654 35.74 12.42 -0.99
CA THR A 654 36.07 12.04 -2.37
C THR A 654 35.96 10.54 -2.54
N ASP A 655 35.62 10.08 -3.74
CA ASP A 655 35.58 8.68 -4.12
C ASP A 655 34.74 7.77 -3.21
N PRO A 656 33.51 8.15 -2.80
CA PRO A 656 32.73 7.36 -1.86
C PRO A 656 32.42 5.94 -2.37
N VAL A 657 32.36 5.75 -3.69
CA VAL A 657 32.16 4.43 -4.32
C VAL A 657 33.34 3.47 -4.18
N TYR A 658 34.54 3.98 -3.88
CA TYR A 658 35.73 3.18 -3.60
C TYR A 658 35.98 3.00 -2.09
N LEU A 659 35.27 3.74 -1.24
CA LEU A 659 35.42 3.68 0.21
C LEU A 659 34.56 2.57 0.82
N ASP A 660 35.21 1.53 1.36
CA ASP A 660 34.49 0.52 2.14
C ASP A 660 34.07 1.08 3.51
N PRO A 661 32.84 0.78 3.97
CA PRO A 661 32.42 1.20 5.29
C PRO A 661 33.16 0.43 6.40
N PRO A 662 33.42 1.07 7.55
CA PRO A 662 34.09 0.43 8.68
C PRO A 662 33.26 -0.74 9.23
N ALA A 663 33.94 -1.83 9.60
CA ALA A 663 33.34 -3.03 10.15
C ALA A 663 32.93 -2.82 11.62
N GLU A 664 31.82 -2.11 11.86
CA GLU A 664 31.38 -1.81 13.21
C GLU A 664 29.96 -2.33 13.52
N GLY A 665 29.85 -3.31 14.42
CA GLY A 665 28.62 -3.62 15.17
C GLY A 665 27.51 -4.39 14.45
N PHE A 666 26.61 -4.98 15.23
CA PHE A 666 25.60 -5.98 14.80
C PHE A 666 24.53 -5.46 13.82
N LEU A 667 24.22 -4.15 13.84
CA LEU A 667 23.10 -3.52 13.10
C LEU A 667 23.44 -2.13 12.52
N LYS A 668 24.72 -1.81 12.27
CA LYS A 668 25.12 -0.50 11.72
C LYS A 668 25.25 -0.50 10.18
N PHE A 669 24.15 -0.76 9.48
CA PHE A 669 24.10 -0.68 8.02
C PHE A 669 24.14 0.77 7.45
N ARG A 670 24.01 1.78 8.33
CA ARG A 670 24.02 3.20 7.94
C ARG A 670 25.44 3.69 7.66
N THR A 671 25.72 3.93 6.40
CA THR A 671 27.03 4.36 5.86
C THR A 671 26.90 5.69 5.11
N HIS A 672 28.02 6.15 4.55
CA HIS A 672 28.01 7.18 3.52
C HIS A 672 27.24 6.71 2.27
N PHE A 673 26.79 7.69 1.48
CA PHE A 673 26.06 7.45 0.25
C PHE A 673 26.99 6.98 -0.86
N PHE A 674 26.52 6.09 -1.73
CA PHE A 674 27.30 5.41 -2.77
C PHE A 674 28.35 4.44 -2.27
N ALA A 675 28.32 4.03 -1.00
CA ALA A 675 29.23 2.99 -0.51
C ALA A 675 29.10 1.71 -1.37
N PRO A 676 30.20 1.02 -1.71
CA PRO A 676 30.17 -0.15 -2.59
C PRO A 676 29.65 -1.43 -1.94
N SER A 677 29.68 -1.46 -0.60
CA SER A 677 29.13 -2.52 0.22
C SER A 677 28.49 -1.94 1.48
N LYS A 678 27.66 -2.74 2.14
CA LYS A 678 27.02 -2.45 3.43
C LYS A 678 27.38 -3.54 4.44
N ASN A 679 27.54 -3.18 5.70
CA ASN A 679 27.81 -4.12 6.78
C ASN A 679 26.49 -4.51 7.47
N ILE A 680 26.15 -5.80 7.46
CA ILE A 680 25.03 -6.36 8.21
C ILE A 680 25.47 -7.65 8.90
N PHE A 681 25.13 -7.82 10.19
CA PHE A 681 25.54 -8.99 10.99
C PHE A 681 27.06 -9.26 10.97
N GLY A 682 27.89 -8.22 10.83
CA GLY A 682 29.34 -8.35 10.71
C GLY A 682 29.84 -8.84 9.34
N MET A 683 28.95 -9.08 8.38
CA MET A 683 29.28 -9.47 7.01
C MET A 683 29.18 -8.28 6.06
N ARG A 684 30.10 -8.19 5.11
CA ARG A 684 30.03 -7.24 3.99
C ARG A 684 29.09 -7.81 2.93
N VAL A 685 28.03 -7.08 2.64
CA VAL A 685 27.06 -7.39 1.58
C VAL A 685 27.15 -6.33 0.52
N ASP A 686 27.08 -6.75 -0.74
CA ASP A 686 27.00 -5.85 -1.88
C ASP A 686 25.86 -4.83 -1.73
N THR A 687 26.11 -3.56 -2.09
CA THR A 687 25.12 -2.49 -1.93
C THR A 687 23.86 -2.71 -2.75
N TYR A 688 23.97 -3.22 -3.97
CA TYR A 688 22.80 -3.51 -4.81
C TYR A 688 21.94 -4.59 -4.14
N ALA A 689 22.56 -5.72 -3.78
CA ALA A 689 21.86 -6.82 -3.12
C ALA A 689 21.21 -6.40 -1.80
N PHE A 690 21.92 -5.63 -0.97
CA PHE A 690 21.42 -5.11 0.29
C PHE A 690 20.22 -4.18 0.09
N ASN A 691 20.36 -3.18 -0.77
CA ASN A 691 19.34 -2.15 -0.99
C ASN A 691 18.05 -2.77 -1.58
N VAL A 692 18.19 -3.66 -2.57
CA VAL A 692 17.04 -4.36 -3.17
C VAL A 692 16.34 -5.25 -2.15
N THR A 693 17.10 -6.00 -1.35
CA THR A 693 16.53 -6.83 -0.27
C THR A 693 15.75 -5.98 0.73
N LEU A 694 16.27 -4.80 1.06
CA LEU A 694 15.63 -3.89 2.00
C LEU A 694 14.31 -3.30 1.46
N LEU A 695 14.17 -3.10 0.15
CA LEU A 695 12.88 -2.73 -0.48
C LEU A 695 11.81 -3.80 -0.23
N PHE A 696 12.15 -5.08 -0.36
CA PHE A 696 11.22 -6.18 -0.10
C PHE A 696 10.90 -6.33 1.39
N ILE A 697 11.89 -6.13 2.27
CA ILE A 697 11.66 -6.09 3.73
C ILE A 697 10.71 -4.95 4.09
N ASN A 698 10.94 -3.74 3.54
CA ASN A 698 10.06 -2.59 3.75
C ASN A 698 8.64 -2.85 3.24
N SER A 699 8.51 -3.50 2.08
CA SER A 699 7.21 -3.93 1.55
C SER A 699 6.49 -4.89 2.49
N PHE A 700 7.22 -5.84 3.11
CA PHE A 700 6.66 -6.75 4.11
C PHE A 700 6.21 -6.01 5.39
N ILE A 701 7.00 -5.04 5.88
CA ILE A 701 6.62 -4.21 7.02
C ILE A 701 5.35 -3.40 6.71
N LEU A 702 5.24 -2.82 5.51
CA LEU A 702 4.04 -2.10 5.06
C LEU A 702 2.84 -3.03 4.94
N TYR A 703 3.03 -4.29 4.51
CA TYR A 703 1.97 -5.29 4.53
C TYR A 703 1.44 -5.54 5.95
N LEU A 704 2.31 -5.64 6.96
CA LEU A 704 1.87 -5.77 8.36
C LEU A 704 1.09 -4.53 8.82
N ILE A 705 1.52 -3.33 8.45
CA ILE A 705 0.80 -2.07 8.74
C ILE A 705 -0.61 -2.09 8.13
N LEU A 706 -0.74 -2.56 6.89
CA LEU A 706 -2.02 -2.73 6.19
C LEU A 706 -2.89 -3.80 6.85
N TYR A 707 -2.29 -4.93 7.26
CA TYR A 707 -2.99 -6.03 7.89
C TYR A 707 -3.68 -5.61 9.19
N PHE A 708 -3.01 -4.79 10.00
CA PHE A 708 -3.52 -4.31 11.30
C PHE A 708 -4.28 -2.97 11.24
N ASP A 709 -4.51 -2.38 10.05
CA ASP A 709 -5.21 -1.09 9.88
C ASP A 709 -4.63 0.08 10.71
N LEU A 710 -3.33 0.07 11.01
CA LEU A 710 -2.73 1.02 11.97
C LEU A 710 -2.94 2.49 11.58
N LEU A 711 -2.83 2.81 10.28
CA LEU A 711 -3.06 4.17 9.79
C LEU A 711 -4.56 4.55 9.84
N SER A 712 -5.45 3.64 9.44
CA SER A 712 -6.91 3.85 9.48
C SER A 712 -7.41 4.11 10.90
N LEU A 713 -6.86 3.40 11.90
CA LEU A 713 -7.14 3.63 13.32
C LEU A 713 -6.76 5.06 13.75
N THR A 714 -5.58 5.52 13.34
CA THR A 714 -5.09 6.88 13.65
C THR A 714 -5.96 7.95 13.00
N VAL A 715 -6.31 7.78 11.71
CA VAL A 715 -7.20 8.72 10.99
C VAL A 715 -8.58 8.79 11.63
N LYS A 716 -9.16 7.63 12.02
CA LYS A 716 -10.45 7.58 12.73
C LYS A 716 -10.37 8.22 14.12
N PHE A 717 -9.26 8.05 14.83
CA PHE A 717 -9.03 8.67 16.13
C PHE A 717 -9.00 10.20 16.01
N ILE A 718 -8.27 10.75 15.03
CA ILE A 718 -8.23 12.19 14.76
C ILE A 718 -9.61 12.73 14.37
N ALA A 719 -10.35 12.00 13.52
CA ALA A 719 -11.71 12.38 13.12
C ALA A 719 -12.69 12.40 14.30
N ARG A 720 -12.61 11.43 15.22
CA ARG A 720 -13.42 11.41 16.46
C ARG A 720 -13.10 12.60 17.37
N PHE A 721 -11.82 12.97 17.49
CA PHE A 721 -11.39 14.14 18.28
C PHE A 721 -11.98 15.46 17.76
N ARG A 722 -12.24 15.55 16.45
CA ARG A 722 -12.88 16.72 15.84
C ARG A 722 -14.38 16.79 16.15
N ASN A 723 -15.07 15.65 16.29
CA ASN A 723 -16.50 15.64 16.62
C ASN A 723 -16.76 15.92 18.11
N LEU A 724 -15.84 15.54 19.00
CA LEU A 724 -15.90 15.88 20.44
C LEU A 724 -15.75 17.38 20.74
N LYS A 725 -15.39 18.22 19.75
CA LYS A 725 -15.40 19.68 19.86
C LYS A 725 -16.71 20.32 19.42
N LYS A 726 -17.69 19.52 18.96
CA LYS A 726 -19.01 19.99 18.49
C LYS A 726 -20.18 19.55 19.36
N ASP A 727 -19.92 18.71 20.36
CA ASP A 727 -20.82 18.43 21.48
C ASP A 727 -20.30 19.17 22.72
#